data_AF-A0A7C1P2W8-F1
#
_entry.id   AF-A0A7C1P2W8-F1
#
_cell.length_a   1.000
_cell.length_b   1.000
_cell.length_c   1.000
_cell.angle_alpha   90.00
_cell.angle_beta   90.00
_cell.angle_gamma   90.00
#
_symmetry.space_group_name_H-M   'P 1'
#
loop_
_entity.id
_entity.type
_entity.pdbx_description
1 polymer ?
#
loop_
_entity_poly.entity_id
_entity_poly.type
_entity_poly.pdbx_seq_one_letter_code
_entity_poly.pdbx_strand_id
1 'polypeptide(L)'
;MSEQLFTLPQVVVFDTNAALVSGAKANFYIAGTLTRQNTFTDSALTTPHANPVVADGNGLLDPIYLDATLNYKVDITDSLDSSLEGYPVDNLTAALTATEVGTVLYPITTAETSAGITPTNIQYEPGKVFRYGAVDGQDIATAGQSAIDSCGGGPVDFGDGFSFTLSTPLLIGGGQSKADPILLYGKSTITATYEQDSTSLGFGNPLKKQSALHCYATAGSSTEIEIRDLKLVYTGTFDHGTNLGRVNGILLYGYDKALISNVSASGFNACGLFVGGSGGAFTTIDTNNVTVENNCDFSGNRVAGVESGYTDNLKVTHNTLNSNGKSGDTDTGYGYAAQSGTDNTNLKVLFNTANSNFRKGIDSHGAEDFQFIGNHCDANLLYGIFASTRSRGSCLIRGNQVTGMSATAATGLPVYGIYVGADQSTTKKLRAIVTDNHIEGDQENGENFYPFVVRGGGDNNVIIQSNHVKCDEITNFIDSDDQGTGAIDLYVRDNVFEADEVTDLYVVVSEENLKNFDFVNNTIIDNSAAYFQTSVIKYTTDTPPAGASTSTRDVSGNKLRVTAAASLTRFIDTDDNVNERDNYINGVRFIPNPAYTTTSEVVTSTNVIIASESGKTFYLNAAGGFTSTLPAPAIGLNFKFIVSTAPATAYIITTNGGDNILQGTYLDIIGELVSIAAQDTLNFVASASLVGDSLEVESDGTSWFCTAFSKADGGITVSA
;
A
#
# COMPACT_ATOMS: atom_id res chain seq x y z
N MET A 1 -24.80 48.60 -0.24
CA MET A 1 -24.41 49.76 0.59
C MET A 1 -25.62 50.11 1.42
N SER A 2 -25.53 50.03 2.75
CA SER A 2 -26.58 50.55 3.63
C SER A 2 -26.44 52.06 3.63
N GLU A 3 -27.39 52.75 3.03
CA GLU A 3 -27.56 54.18 3.25
C GLU A 3 -28.06 54.34 4.68
N GLN A 4 -27.21 54.90 5.56
CA GLN A 4 -27.65 55.29 6.88
C GLN A 4 -28.25 56.69 6.77
N LEU A 5 -29.56 56.80 6.99
CA LEU A 5 -30.21 58.10 7.11
C LEU A 5 -29.54 58.86 8.26
N PHE A 6 -28.90 59.98 7.96
CA PHE A 6 -28.34 60.86 9.00
C PHE A 6 -29.50 61.40 9.83
N THR A 7 -29.57 61.00 11.09
CA THR A 7 -30.54 61.50 12.06
C THR A 7 -29.88 62.51 12.97
N LEU A 8 -30.55 63.64 13.18
CA LEU A 8 -30.08 64.64 14.14
C LEU A 8 -30.16 64.06 15.55
N PRO A 9 -29.14 64.28 16.40
CA PRO A 9 -29.11 63.76 17.77
C PRO A 9 -30.16 64.43 18.69
N GLN A 10 -30.74 65.54 18.25
CA GLN A 10 -31.80 66.26 18.96
C GLN A 10 -32.88 66.67 17.94
N VAL A 11 -34.13 66.65 18.40
CA VAL A 11 -35.28 66.99 17.58
C VAL A 11 -35.67 68.45 17.84
N VAL A 12 -35.70 69.26 16.79
CA VAL A 12 -36.24 70.63 16.83
C VAL A 12 -37.66 70.60 16.29
N VAL A 13 -38.60 71.14 17.05
CA VAL A 13 -40.02 71.16 16.68
C VAL A 13 -40.37 72.50 16.02
N PHE A 14 -40.95 72.41 14.83
CA PHE A 14 -41.45 73.56 14.07
C PHE A 14 -42.97 73.47 13.89
N ASP A 15 -43.64 74.62 13.79
CA ASP A 15 -45.04 74.69 13.35
C ASP A 15 -45.17 74.75 11.82
N THR A 16 -46.40 74.85 11.32
CA THR A 16 -46.72 74.91 9.89
C THR A 16 -46.22 76.17 9.18
N ASN A 17 -45.79 77.19 9.93
CA ASN A 17 -45.13 78.39 9.41
C ASN A 17 -43.60 78.34 9.54
N ALA A 18 -43.03 77.18 9.89
CA ALA A 18 -41.62 76.96 10.17
C ALA A 18 -41.08 77.79 11.35
N ALA A 19 -41.94 78.20 12.29
CA ALA A 19 -41.52 78.81 13.55
C ALA A 19 -41.20 77.74 14.60
N LEU A 20 -40.19 77.99 15.45
CA LEU A 20 -39.85 77.11 16.57
C LEU A 20 -40.99 77.05 17.59
N VAL A 21 -41.38 75.85 17.99
CA VAL A 21 -42.48 75.64 18.94
C VAL A 21 -41.92 75.53 20.35
N SER A 22 -41.71 76.68 21.00
CA SER A 22 -41.29 76.74 22.40
C SER A 22 -42.27 75.97 23.30
N GLY A 23 -41.74 75.07 24.13
CA GLY A 23 -42.56 74.26 25.04
C GLY A 23 -43.42 73.19 24.37
N ALA A 24 -43.12 72.81 23.12
CA ALA A 24 -43.72 71.64 22.48
C ALA A 24 -43.57 70.39 23.34
N LYS A 25 -44.51 69.45 23.23
CA LYS A 25 -44.56 68.24 24.06
C LYS A 25 -44.54 67.00 23.16
N ALA A 26 -43.51 66.18 23.28
CA ALA A 26 -43.47 64.87 22.64
C ALA A 26 -44.08 63.83 23.57
N ASN A 27 -45.26 63.32 23.19
CA ASN A 27 -46.03 62.35 23.94
C ASN A 27 -45.75 60.94 23.39
N PHE A 28 -45.25 60.03 24.22
CA PHE A 28 -44.97 58.64 23.81
C PHE A 28 -45.96 57.66 24.41
N TYR A 29 -46.49 56.76 23.59
CA TYR A 29 -47.46 55.75 23.98
C TYR A 29 -47.06 54.37 23.50
N ILE A 30 -47.63 53.33 24.11
CA ILE A 30 -47.59 51.97 23.57
C ILE A 30 -48.33 52.01 22.21
N ALA A 31 -47.69 51.50 21.15
CA ALA A 31 -48.26 51.50 19.80
C ALA A 31 -49.71 50.99 19.77
N GLY A 32 -50.57 51.65 18.99
CA GLY A 32 -52.01 51.36 18.92
C GLY A 32 -52.85 51.75 20.15
N THR A 33 -52.27 52.38 21.17
CA THR A 33 -52.99 52.76 22.40
C THR A 33 -52.81 54.24 22.77
N LEU A 34 -53.42 54.66 23.88
CA LEU A 34 -53.18 55.95 24.55
C LEU A 34 -52.46 55.78 25.91
N THR A 35 -51.94 54.58 26.19
CA THR A 35 -51.19 54.28 27.41
C THR A 35 -49.77 54.81 27.27
N ARG A 36 -49.29 55.62 28.21
CA ARG A 36 -47.94 56.20 28.17
C ARG A 36 -46.86 55.10 28.19
N GLN A 37 -45.84 55.26 27.36
CA GLN A 37 -44.67 54.37 27.31
C GLN A 37 -43.41 55.17 27.65
N ASN A 38 -42.52 54.58 28.44
CA ASN A 38 -41.29 55.26 28.86
C ASN A 38 -40.34 55.44 27.67
N THR A 39 -39.67 56.57 27.64
CA THR A 39 -38.46 56.83 26.85
C THR A 39 -37.35 57.26 27.79
N PHE A 40 -36.10 57.34 27.33
CA PHE A 40 -34.94 57.50 28.21
C PHE A 40 -34.01 58.63 27.78
N THR A 41 -33.33 59.24 28.74
CA THR A 41 -32.37 60.33 28.53
C THR A 41 -30.99 59.82 28.10
N ASP A 42 -30.72 58.53 28.27
CA ASP A 42 -29.44 57.88 28.01
C ASP A 42 -29.61 56.57 27.22
N SER A 43 -28.57 56.20 26.47
CA SER A 43 -28.58 54.99 25.64
C SER A 43 -28.53 53.68 26.42
N ALA A 44 -28.24 53.72 27.73
CA ALA A 44 -28.27 52.54 28.60
C ALA A 44 -29.68 52.32 29.21
N LEU A 45 -30.66 53.15 28.84
CA LEU A 45 -32.06 53.08 29.26
C LEU A 45 -32.23 53.14 30.78
N THR A 46 -31.37 53.90 31.48
CA THR A 46 -31.35 53.91 32.94
C THR A 46 -32.25 54.99 33.55
N THR A 47 -32.35 56.14 32.90
CA THR A 47 -33.12 57.29 33.40
C THR A 47 -34.32 57.57 32.49
N PRO A 48 -35.55 57.22 32.90
CA PRO A 48 -36.74 57.56 32.14
C PRO A 48 -36.95 59.07 32.04
N HIS A 49 -37.35 59.52 30.87
CA HIS A 49 -37.88 60.87 30.66
C HIS A 49 -39.22 61.06 31.37
N ALA A 50 -39.55 62.31 31.72
CA ALA A 50 -40.93 62.69 31.94
C ALA A 50 -41.73 62.52 30.63
N ASN A 51 -42.98 62.08 30.71
CA ASN A 51 -43.81 61.87 29.52
C ASN A 51 -45.09 62.72 29.65
N PRO A 52 -45.23 63.82 28.89
CA PRO A 52 -44.43 64.18 27.70
C PRO A 52 -43.02 64.71 27.97
N VAL A 53 -42.13 64.52 26.99
CA VAL A 53 -40.83 65.21 26.92
C VAL A 53 -41.10 66.63 26.41
N VAL A 54 -40.69 67.63 27.18
CA VAL A 54 -41.00 69.04 26.88
C VAL A 54 -39.80 69.73 26.25
N ALA A 55 -40.02 70.40 25.13
CA ALA A 55 -39.00 71.16 24.43
C ALA A 55 -38.65 72.48 25.16
N ASP A 56 -37.42 72.94 25.00
CA ASP A 56 -36.96 74.19 25.60
C ASP A 56 -37.55 75.45 24.90
N GLY A 57 -37.07 76.63 25.29
CA GLY A 57 -37.49 77.92 24.70
C GLY A 57 -37.17 78.09 23.21
N ASN A 58 -36.34 77.21 22.65
CA ASN A 58 -35.99 77.15 21.23
C ASN A 58 -36.69 75.98 20.51
N GLY A 59 -37.65 75.31 21.14
CA GLY A 59 -38.34 74.16 20.55
C GLY A 59 -37.45 72.92 20.40
N LEU A 60 -36.32 72.85 21.12
CA LEU A 60 -35.41 71.72 21.12
C LEU A 60 -35.82 70.70 22.19
N LEU A 61 -36.05 69.45 21.80
CA LEU A 61 -36.21 68.33 22.71
C LEU A 61 -34.83 67.79 23.12
N ASP A 62 -34.71 67.41 24.39
CA ASP A 62 -33.56 66.63 24.86
C ASP A 62 -33.40 65.33 24.04
N PRO A 63 -32.19 64.73 23.96
CA PRO A 63 -32.01 63.43 23.32
C PRO A 63 -32.98 62.38 23.87
N ILE A 64 -33.68 61.69 22.99
CA ILE A 64 -34.68 60.67 23.33
C ILE A 64 -34.18 59.31 22.84
N TYR A 65 -33.92 58.41 23.79
CA TYR A 65 -33.59 57.02 23.51
C TYR A 65 -34.82 56.14 23.73
N LEU A 66 -35.14 55.33 22.73
CA LEU A 66 -36.23 54.36 22.77
C LEU A 66 -35.69 52.99 23.15
N ASP A 67 -36.45 52.22 23.93
CA ASP A 67 -36.19 50.79 24.12
C ASP A 67 -36.44 50.06 22.80
N ALA A 68 -35.37 49.52 22.21
CA ALA A 68 -35.38 48.79 20.95
C ALA A 68 -36.33 47.57 20.92
N THR A 69 -36.76 47.08 22.08
CA THR A 69 -37.66 45.91 22.21
C THR A 69 -39.15 46.28 22.17
N LEU A 70 -39.50 47.58 22.17
CA LEU A 70 -40.87 48.07 22.23
C LEU A 70 -41.25 48.84 20.96
N ASN A 71 -42.55 48.85 20.66
CA ASN A 71 -43.13 49.66 19.58
C ASN A 71 -43.78 50.91 20.17
N TYR A 72 -43.55 52.06 19.53
CA TYR A 72 -43.99 53.36 20.03
C TYR A 72 -45.01 54.01 19.11
N LYS A 73 -45.93 54.75 19.72
CA LYS A 73 -46.67 55.83 19.08
C LYS A 73 -46.17 57.15 19.64
N VAL A 74 -45.90 58.12 18.79
CA VAL A 74 -45.51 59.47 19.20
C VAL A 74 -46.53 60.48 18.71
N ASP A 75 -46.90 61.41 19.59
CA ASP A 75 -47.74 62.56 19.28
C ASP A 75 -47.03 63.83 19.75
N ILE A 76 -46.57 64.65 18.80
CA ILE A 76 -45.97 65.94 19.14
C ILE A 76 -47.07 66.99 19.14
N THR A 77 -47.28 67.61 20.29
CA THR A 77 -48.26 68.69 20.47
C THR A 77 -47.57 70.03 20.72
N ASP A 78 -48.28 71.12 20.47
CA ASP A 78 -47.87 72.44 20.95
C ASP A 78 -47.92 72.53 22.49
N SER A 79 -47.57 73.69 23.03
CA SER A 79 -47.59 73.93 24.49
C SER A 79 -48.99 73.86 25.11
N LEU A 80 -50.04 73.99 24.29
CA LEU A 80 -51.46 73.94 24.66
C LEU A 80 -52.10 72.57 24.44
N ASP A 81 -51.29 71.53 24.19
CA ASP A 81 -51.70 70.14 23.99
C ASP A 81 -52.50 69.89 22.68
N SER A 82 -52.34 70.74 21.66
CA SER A 82 -52.87 70.50 20.32
C SER A 82 -51.84 69.77 19.44
N SER A 83 -52.21 68.64 18.83
CA SER A 83 -51.31 67.88 17.94
C SER A 83 -50.85 68.72 16.75
N LEU A 84 -49.56 68.67 16.47
CA LEU A 84 -48.96 69.30 15.29
C LEU A 84 -49.25 68.45 14.03
N GLU A 85 -49.22 69.12 12.88
CA GLU A 85 -49.45 68.45 11.59
C GLU A 85 -48.42 67.33 11.34
N GLY A 86 -48.90 66.17 10.88
CA GLY A 86 -48.07 64.96 10.73
C GLY A 86 -48.04 64.05 11.97
N TYR A 87 -48.62 64.47 13.09
CA TYR A 87 -48.78 63.67 14.30
C TYR A 87 -50.26 63.38 14.63
N PRO A 88 -50.56 62.27 15.31
CA PRO A 88 -49.62 61.25 15.81
C PRO A 88 -49.07 60.32 14.72
N VAL A 89 -47.85 59.83 14.93
CA VAL A 89 -47.26 58.73 14.16
C VAL A 89 -47.29 57.47 15.02
N ASP A 90 -47.87 56.39 14.48
CA ASP A 90 -48.04 55.11 15.17
C ASP A 90 -47.12 54.03 14.58
N ASN A 91 -46.86 52.96 15.35
CA ASN A 91 -45.98 51.83 14.98
C ASN A 91 -44.54 52.22 14.60
N LEU A 92 -43.93 53.14 15.36
CA LEU A 92 -42.48 53.35 15.29
C LEU A 92 -41.75 52.16 15.91
N THR A 93 -41.15 51.32 15.07
CA THR A 93 -40.28 50.20 15.46
C THR A 93 -38.86 50.71 15.72
N ALA A 94 -38.33 50.48 16.92
CA ALA A 94 -37.05 51.03 17.34
C ALA A 94 -35.83 50.19 16.89
N ALA A 95 -36.02 48.94 16.46
CA ALA A 95 -34.96 48.12 15.87
C ALA A 95 -35.49 47.18 14.77
N LEU A 96 -34.66 46.95 13.75
CA LEU A 96 -34.87 45.87 12.80
C LEU A 96 -34.62 44.52 13.51
N THR A 97 -35.50 43.57 13.32
CA THR A 97 -35.29 42.19 13.80
C THR A 97 -34.19 41.50 12.99
N ALA A 98 -33.52 40.51 13.60
CA ALA A 98 -32.53 39.69 12.90
C ALA A 98 -33.12 39.02 11.64
N THR A 99 -34.41 38.67 11.66
CA THR A 99 -35.14 38.13 10.51
C THR A 99 -35.32 39.14 9.38
N GLU A 100 -35.66 40.39 9.68
CA GLU A 100 -35.79 41.46 8.68
C GLU A 100 -34.44 41.80 8.04
N VAL A 101 -33.39 41.89 8.85
CA VAL A 101 -32.01 42.08 8.36
C VAL A 101 -31.56 40.89 7.51
N GLY A 102 -31.83 39.66 7.97
CA GLY A 102 -31.50 38.42 7.27
C GLY A 102 -32.22 38.29 5.92
N THR A 103 -33.48 38.71 5.82
CA THR A 103 -34.23 38.71 4.54
C THR A 103 -33.56 39.59 3.49
N VAL A 104 -33.00 40.72 3.91
CA VAL A 104 -32.33 41.67 3.01
C VAL A 104 -30.92 41.19 2.65
N LEU A 105 -30.17 40.64 3.62
CA LEU A 105 -28.79 40.18 3.41
C LEU A 105 -28.72 38.84 2.66
N TYR A 106 -29.63 37.92 3.00
CA TYR A 106 -29.63 36.53 2.52
C TYR A 106 -31.01 36.15 1.96
N PRO A 107 -31.46 36.83 0.88
CA PRO A 107 -32.74 36.55 0.24
C PRO A 107 -32.81 35.09 -0.22
N ILE A 108 -34.03 34.57 -0.39
CA ILE A 108 -34.24 33.23 -0.95
C ILE A 108 -33.61 33.17 -2.34
N THR A 109 -32.75 32.17 -2.56
CA THR A 109 -32.00 32.04 -3.81
C THR A 109 -32.82 31.35 -4.90
N THR A 110 -32.38 31.52 -6.15
CA THR A 110 -32.95 30.74 -7.26
C THR A 110 -32.74 29.25 -7.05
N ALA A 111 -31.59 28.81 -6.52
CA ALA A 111 -31.31 27.40 -6.25
C ALA A 111 -32.27 26.82 -5.20
N GLU A 112 -32.55 27.56 -4.12
CA GLU A 112 -33.54 27.20 -3.11
C GLU A 112 -34.95 27.07 -3.72
N THR A 113 -35.34 28.04 -4.53
CA THR A 113 -36.65 28.02 -5.20
C THR A 113 -36.76 26.87 -6.20
N SER A 114 -35.72 26.61 -6.99
CA SER A 114 -35.66 25.52 -7.96
C SER A 114 -35.69 24.14 -7.30
N ALA A 115 -35.11 24.00 -6.11
CA ALA A 115 -35.16 22.78 -5.31
C ALA A 115 -36.48 22.63 -4.52
N GLY A 116 -37.36 23.62 -4.53
CA GLY A 116 -38.61 23.62 -3.76
C GLY A 116 -38.39 23.73 -2.24
N ILE A 117 -37.23 24.27 -1.82
CA ILE A 117 -36.83 24.37 -0.42
C ILE A 117 -37.14 25.77 0.10
N THR A 118 -37.86 25.84 1.22
CA THR A 118 -38.10 27.10 1.94
C THR A 118 -37.18 27.19 3.15
N PRO A 119 -36.20 28.12 3.17
CA PRO A 119 -35.34 28.34 4.32
C PRO A 119 -36.14 28.62 5.60
N THR A 120 -35.76 27.99 6.70
CA THR A 120 -36.43 28.17 8.01
C THR A 120 -35.75 29.24 8.85
N ASN A 121 -34.48 29.57 8.55
CA ASN A 121 -33.72 30.58 9.28
C ASN A 121 -32.87 31.46 8.35
N ILE A 122 -33.48 32.53 7.85
CA ILE A 122 -32.90 33.47 6.89
C ILE A 122 -31.83 34.41 7.47
N GLN A 123 -31.45 34.27 8.75
CA GLN A 123 -30.30 34.97 9.32
C GLN A 123 -28.95 34.37 8.88
N TYR A 124 -28.98 33.13 8.39
CA TYR A 124 -27.80 32.43 7.88
C TYR A 124 -27.73 32.53 6.36
N GLU A 125 -26.51 32.63 5.83
CA GLU A 125 -26.27 32.63 4.39
C GLU A 125 -26.66 31.30 3.72
N PRO A 126 -27.02 31.30 2.42
CA PRO A 126 -27.26 30.07 1.66
C PRO A 126 -26.09 29.09 1.76
N GLY A 127 -26.39 27.80 1.85
CA GLY A 127 -25.39 26.73 2.01
C GLY A 127 -25.03 26.37 3.45
N LYS A 128 -25.35 27.19 4.46
CA LYS A 128 -25.22 26.79 5.88
C LYS A 128 -26.37 25.87 6.29
N VAL A 129 -26.07 24.73 6.91
CA VAL A 129 -27.09 23.79 7.38
C VAL A 129 -28.09 24.41 8.38
N PHE A 130 -27.66 25.39 9.17
CA PHE A 130 -28.51 26.13 10.11
C PHE A 130 -29.61 26.95 9.44
N ARG A 131 -29.40 27.38 8.18
CA ARG A 131 -30.41 28.09 7.38
C ARG A 131 -31.65 27.20 7.13
N TYR A 132 -31.43 25.89 7.11
CA TYR A 132 -32.44 24.87 6.82
C TYR A 132 -32.89 24.11 8.07
N GLY A 133 -32.58 24.65 9.26
CA GLY A 133 -33.11 24.14 10.52
C GLY A 133 -32.23 23.12 11.25
N ALA A 134 -30.95 23.00 10.88
CA ALA A 134 -30.01 22.23 11.69
C ALA A 134 -29.88 22.84 13.10
N VAL A 135 -29.85 21.98 14.11
CA VAL A 135 -29.70 22.34 15.52
C VAL A 135 -28.67 21.42 16.14
N ASP A 136 -27.81 21.97 17.00
CA ASP A 136 -26.80 21.20 17.72
C ASP A 136 -27.42 20.05 18.52
N GLY A 137 -26.78 18.88 18.49
CA GLY A 137 -27.20 17.64 19.12
C GLY A 137 -28.42 16.96 18.47
N GLN A 138 -28.93 17.46 17.34
CA GLN A 138 -30.12 16.92 16.68
C GLN A 138 -29.77 16.24 15.35
N ASP A 139 -30.77 15.52 14.81
CA ASP A 139 -30.67 14.87 13.51
C ASP A 139 -30.65 15.91 12.38
N ILE A 140 -29.64 15.83 11.51
CA ILE A 140 -29.48 16.75 10.38
C ILE A 140 -29.91 16.16 9.04
N ALA A 141 -30.44 14.94 8.97
CA ALA A 141 -30.81 14.31 7.69
C ALA A 141 -31.59 15.26 6.75
N THR A 142 -32.66 15.89 7.25
CA THR A 142 -33.48 16.83 6.46
C THR A 142 -32.77 18.16 6.19
N ALA A 143 -32.16 18.77 7.20
CA ALA A 143 -31.55 20.10 7.08
C ALA A 143 -30.27 20.06 6.21
N GLY A 144 -29.44 19.04 6.41
CA GLY A 144 -28.25 18.76 5.61
C GLY A 144 -28.60 18.44 4.17
N GLN A 145 -29.60 17.58 3.92
CA GLN A 145 -30.04 17.31 2.55
C GLN A 145 -30.61 18.56 1.88
N SER A 146 -31.35 19.40 2.61
CA SER A 146 -31.85 20.67 2.08
C SER A 146 -30.72 21.63 1.71
N ALA A 147 -29.68 21.71 2.54
CA ALA A 147 -28.50 22.52 2.24
C ALA A 147 -27.77 22.05 0.98
N ILE A 148 -27.64 20.73 0.80
CA ILE A 148 -27.07 20.13 -0.41
C ILE A 148 -27.94 20.42 -1.63
N ASP A 149 -29.22 20.06 -1.58
CA ASP A 149 -30.14 20.14 -2.73
C ASP A 149 -30.33 21.58 -3.22
N SER A 150 -30.13 22.58 -2.36
CA SER A 150 -30.24 24.01 -2.68
C SER A 150 -28.92 24.77 -2.82
N CYS A 151 -27.77 24.08 -2.81
CA CYS A 151 -26.45 24.74 -2.85
C CYS A 151 -26.14 25.42 -4.20
N GLY A 152 -26.81 25.03 -5.28
CA GLY A 152 -26.56 25.56 -6.63
C GLY A 152 -25.13 25.34 -7.14
N GLY A 153 -24.46 24.28 -6.66
CA GLY A 153 -23.04 24.01 -6.92
C GLY A 153 -22.07 24.73 -5.97
N GLY A 154 -22.59 25.57 -5.08
CA GLY A 154 -21.80 26.26 -4.05
C GLY A 154 -21.40 25.38 -2.87
N PRO A 155 -20.66 25.96 -1.90
CA PRO A 155 -20.22 25.25 -0.71
C PRO A 155 -21.39 24.97 0.25
N VAL A 156 -21.27 23.89 1.02
CA VAL A 156 -22.17 23.53 2.13
C VAL A 156 -21.38 23.50 3.43
N ASP A 157 -21.84 24.29 4.41
CA ASP A 157 -21.19 24.51 5.70
C ASP A 157 -22.00 23.86 6.83
N PHE A 158 -21.40 22.88 7.50
CA PHE A 158 -21.92 22.19 8.67
C PHE A 158 -21.65 22.94 9.98
N GLY A 159 -20.84 24.00 9.96
CA GLY A 159 -20.47 24.80 11.12
C GLY A 159 -19.30 24.22 11.92
N ASP A 160 -18.62 25.09 12.67
CA ASP A 160 -17.49 24.70 13.52
C ASP A 160 -17.95 24.41 14.95
N GLY A 161 -17.53 23.26 15.50
CA GLY A 161 -17.76 22.91 16.91
C GLY A 161 -19.14 22.32 17.22
N PHE A 162 -19.96 22.08 16.21
CA PHE A 162 -21.29 21.47 16.37
C PHE A 162 -21.24 19.94 16.29
N SER A 163 -22.25 19.31 16.86
CA SER A 163 -22.43 17.86 16.80
C SER A 163 -23.84 17.53 16.31
N PHE A 164 -23.94 16.59 15.39
CA PHE A 164 -25.21 16.19 14.79
C PHE A 164 -25.35 14.67 14.79
N THR A 165 -26.58 14.19 14.86
CA THR A 165 -26.91 12.82 14.47
C THR A 165 -27.35 12.80 13.01
N LEU A 166 -27.27 11.63 12.39
CA LEU A 166 -27.65 11.43 11.00
C LEU A 166 -28.46 10.14 10.90
N SER A 167 -29.77 10.27 10.75
CA SER A 167 -30.70 9.14 10.67
C SER A 167 -30.83 8.52 9.28
N THR A 168 -30.29 9.17 8.24
CA THR A 168 -30.22 8.65 6.87
C THR A 168 -28.99 9.24 6.15
N PRO A 169 -28.38 8.55 5.18
CA PRO A 169 -27.30 9.10 4.36
C PRO A 169 -27.58 10.51 3.81
N LEU A 170 -26.55 11.36 3.74
CA LEU A 170 -26.58 12.57 2.92
C LEU A 170 -26.22 12.21 1.48
N LEU A 171 -27.16 12.40 0.56
CA LEU A 171 -27.00 12.06 -0.85
C LEU A 171 -26.47 13.27 -1.61
N ILE A 172 -25.36 13.07 -2.33
CA ILE A 172 -24.62 14.13 -3.01
C ILE A 172 -24.35 13.71 -4.45
N GLY A 173 -24.62 14.61 -5.40
CA GLY A 173 -24.21 14.51 -6.78
C GLY A 173 -25.26 14.08 -7.81
N GLY A 174 -25.04 14.52 -9.05
CA GLY A 174 -26.02 14.45 -10.14
C GLY A 174 -26.41 13.03 -10.56
N GLY A 175 -25.58 12.02 -10.31
CA GLY A 175 -25.89 10.65 -10.68
C GLY A 175 -27.01 10.02 -9.82
N GLN A 176 -27.42 10.67 -8.73
CA GLN A 176 -28.63 10.33 -7.96
C GLN A 176 -29.69 11.44 -7.98
N SER A 177 -29.65 12.31 -9.00
CA SER A 177 -30.53 13.49 -9.11
C SER A 177 -30.41 14.45 -7.93
N LYS A 178 -29.21 14.53 -7.34
CA LYS A 178 -28.85 15.46 -6.27
C LYS A 178 -27.91 16.55 -6.79
N ALA A 179 -27.78 17.63 -6.03
CA ALA A 179 -26.86 18.70 -6.40
C ALA A 179 -25.40 18.26 -6.21
N ASP A 180 -24.49 18.83 -7.00
CA ASP A 180 -23.04 18.62 -6.94
C ASP A 180 -22.37 19.83 -6.25
N PRO A 181 -22.28 19.88 -4.91
CA PRO A 181 -21.57 20.93 -4.19
C PRO A 181 -20.08 20.87 -4.49
N ILE A 182 -19.45 22.04 -4.68
CA ILE A 182 -18.00 22.12 -4.87
C ILE A 182 -17.21 21.83 -3.57
N LEU A 183 -17.81 22.07 -2.39
CA LEU A 183 -17.17 21.94 -1.10
C LEU A 183 -18.18 21.54 0.00
N LEU A 184 -17.84 20.54 0.79
CA LEU A 184 -18.48 20.18 2.06
C LEU A 184 -17.50 20.43 3.20
N TYR A 185 -17.87 21.23 4.20
CA TYR A 185 -16.95 21.59 5.28
C TYR A 185 -17.63 21.99 6.58
N GLY A 186 -16.83 22.17 7.63
CA GLY A 186 -17.24 22.69 8.92
C GLY A 186 -16.85 21.69 10.01
N LYS A 187 -16.09 22.13 11.03
CA LYS A 187 -15.48 21.35 12.13
C LYS A 187 -16.50 20.70 13.05
N SER A 188 -17.46 20.01 12.48
CA SER A 188 -18.59 19.36 13.10
C SER A 188 -18.36 17.86 13.20
N THR A 189 -18.99 17.26 14.20
CA THR A 189 -19.12 15.80 14.30
C THR A 189 -20.49 15.39 13.77
N ILE A 190 -20.53 14.52 12.76
CA ILE A 190 -21.75 13.93 12.22
C ILE A 190 -21.75 12.44 12.58
N THR A 191 -22.72 12.03 13.39
CA THR A 191 -22.84 10.66 13.88
C THR A 191 -23.97 9.93 13.17
N ALA A 192 -23.65 9.02 12.26
CA ALA A 192 -24.62 8.15 11.60
C ALA A 192 -25.18 7.11 12.58
N THR A 193 -26.50 7.16 12.80
CA THR A 193 -27.22 6.34 13.80
C THR A 193 -28.16 5.31 13.20
N TYR A 194 -28.29 5.25 11.88
CA TYR A 194 -29.10 4.25 11.21
C TYR A 194 -28.37 2.90 11.13
N GLU A 195 -29.16 1.84 10.98
CA GLU A 195 -28.64 0.51 10.69
C GLU A 195 -28.74 0.20 9.19
N GLN A 196 -28.00 -0.83 8.80
CA GLN A 196 -27.90 -1.28 7.42
C GLN A 196 -29.23 -1.74 6.80
N ASP A 197 -29.42 -1.49 5.50
CA ASP A 197 -30.48 -2.16 4.74
C ASP A 197 -30.05 -3.59 4.35
N SER A 198 -30.89 -4.58 4.68
CA SER A 198 -30.78 -5.98 4.27
C SER A 198 -30.62 -6.20 2.75
N THR A 199 -30.95 -5.20 1.91
CA THR A 199 -30.82 -5.28 0.45
C THR A 199 -29.52 -4.70 -0.12
N SER A 200 -28.65 -4.11 0.72
CA SER A 200 -27.31 -3.61 0.33
C SER A 200 -26.41 -4.78 -0.13
N LEU A 201 -26.28 -4.96 -1.45
CA LEU A 201 -25.48 -6.03 -2.05
C LEU A 201 -23.98 -5.69 -2.09
N GLY A 202 -23.21 -6.30 -1.18
CA GLY A 202 -21.77 -6.56 -1.33
C GLY A 202 -20.86 -5.35 -1.60
N PHE A 203 -19.56 -5.61 -1.77
CA PHE A 203 -18.51 -4.60 -1.95
C PHE A 203 -18.68 -3.68 -3.16
N GLY A 204 -19.71 -3.86 -3.98
CA GLY A 204 -19.56 -3.64 -5.40
C GLY A 204 -20.36 -2.54 -6.09
N ASN A 205 -21.63 -2.44 -5.77
CA ASN A 205 -22.53 -1.56 -6.49
C ASN A 205 -22.71 -0.25 -5.71
N PRO A 206 -22.20 0.91 -6.21
CA PRO A 206 -22.35 2.19 -5.52
C PRO A 206 -23.81 2.57 -5.26
N LEU A 207 -24.77 2.12 -6.09
CA LEU A 207 -26.22 2.33 -5.88
C LEU A 207 -26.79 1.52 -4.70
N LYS A 208 -26.03 0.54 -4.20
CA LYS A 208 -26.44 -0.36 -3.12
C LYS A 208 -25.57 -0.22 -1.87
N LYS A 209 -24.56 0.65 -1.89
CA LYS A 209 -23.74 0.98 -0.73
C LYS A 209 -24.46 2.04 0.11
N GLN A 210 -24.36 1.92 1.42
CA GLN A 210 -24.72 3.02 2.31
C GLN A 210 -23.45 3.76 2.74
N SER A 211 -23.60 5.03 3.06
CA SER A 211 -22.53 5.83 3.64
C SER A 211 -23.07 7.05 4.37
N ALA A 212 -22.31 7.65 5.28
CA ALA A 212 -22.71 8.91 5.89
C ALA A 212 -22.76 10.04 4.84
N LEU A 213 -21.68 10.18 4.06
CA LEU A 213 -21.64 11.02 2.86
C LEU A 213 -21.66 10.11 1.62
N HIS A 214 -22.73 10.18 0.85
CA HIS A 214 -22.92 9.36 -0.35
C HIS A 214 -22.72 10.19 -1.61
N CYS A 215 -21.47 10.35 -2.03
CA CYS A 215 -21.09 11.17 -3.18
C CYS A 215 -21.10 10.31 -4.45
N TYR A 216 -22.12 10.51 -5.27
CA TYR A 216 -22.35 9.80 -6.53
C TYR A 216 -22.57 10.82 -7.66
N ALA A 217 -21.51 11.07 -8.43
CA ALA A 217 -21.56 11.86 -9.66
C ALA A 217 -21.84 10.96 -10.87
N THR A 218 -22.24 11.56 -12.00
CA THR A 218 -22.35 10.83 -13.27
C THR A 218 -20.94 10.47 -13.76
N ALA A 219 -20.68 9.17 -13.99
CA ALA A 219 -19.38 8.71 -14.48
C ALA A 219 -19.01 9.39 -15.82
N GLY A 220 -17.75 9.80 -15.95
CA GLY A 220 -17.26 10.55 -17.11
C GLY A 220 -17.70 12.03 -17.15
N SER A 221 -18.32 12.54 -16.08
CA SER A 221 -18.54 13.98 -15.89
C SER A 221 -17.23 14.71 -15.60
N SER A 222 -17.24 16.05 -15.67
CA SER A 222 -16.16 16.91 -15.19
C SER A 222 -16.41 17.40 -13.77
N THR A 223 -17.15 16.64 -12.97
CA THR A 223 -17.58 17.06 -11.63
C THR A 223 -16.42 16.97 -10.65
N GLU A 224 -16.26 18.02 -9.84
CA GLU A 224 -15.25 18.12 -8.79
C GLU A 224 -15.91 18.25 -7.41
N ILE A 225 -15.27 17.76 -6.36
CA ILE A 225 -15.71 17.96 -4.97
C ILE A 225 -14.53 18.07 -4.00
N GLU A 226 -14.70 18.91 -2.99
CA GLU A 226 -13.82 18.94 -1.83
C GLU A 226 -14.58 18.60 -0.55
N ILE A 227 -13.99 17.81 0.33
CA ILE A 227 -14.53 17.48 1.65
C ILE A 227 -13.47 17.80 2.69
N ARG A 228 -13.76 18.75 3.58
CA ARG A 228 -12.79 19.28 4.53
C ARG A 228 -13.32 19.34 5.95
N ASP A 229 -12.42 19.23 6.92
CA ASP A 229 -12.68 19.63 8.31
C ASP A 229 -13.90 18.94 8.95
N LEU A 230 -14.18 17.66 8.64
CA LEU A 230 -15.36 16.95 9.14
C LEU A 230 -14.97 15.72 9.97
N LYS A 231 -15.75 15.43 11.01
CA LYS A 231 -15.65 14.17 11.76
C LYS A 231 -16.91 13.34 11.56
N LEU A 232 -16.75 12.16 10.98
CA LEU A 232 -17.83 11.19 10.74
C LEU A 232 -17.68 10.02 11.71
N VAL A 233 -18.78 9.66 12.36
CA VAL A 233 -18.82 8.55 13.31
C VAL A 233 -20.00 7.66 12.97
N TYR A 234 -19.84 6.34 13.08
CA TYR A 234 -20.94 5.38 12.98
C TYR A 234 -21.16 4.68 14.31
N THR A 235 -22.41 4.57 14.74
CA THR A 235 -22.79 3.89 15.99
C THR A 235 -23.63 2.65 15.77
N GLY A 236 -23.88 2.27 14.51
CA GLY A 236 -24.57 1.03 14.19
C GLY A 236 -23.69 -0.19 14.39
N THR A 237 -24.20 -1.34 13.97
CA THR A 237 -23.54 -2.63 14.22
C THR A 237 -22.25 -2.76 13.41
N PHE A 238 -21.12 -2.91 14.10
CA PHE A 238 -19.77 -2.91 13.52
C PHE A 238 -19.45 -4.15 12.67
N ASP A 239 -20.01 -5.31 13.00
CA ASP A 239 -19.81 -6.54 12.26
C ASP A 239 -21.07 -7.39 12.24
N HIS A 240 -21.57 -7.70 11.04
CA HIS A 240 -22.75 -8.53 10.85
C HIS A 240 -22.42 -9.99 10.50
N GLY A 241 -21.13 -10.35 10.38
CA GLY A 241 -20.72 -11.69 9.97
C GLY A 241 -21.11 -12.05 8.53
N THR A 242 -21.53 -11.07 7.72
CA THR A 242 -21.85 -11.26 6.29
C THR A 242 -21.26 -10.13 5.46
N ASN A 243 -21.16 -10.34 4.14
CA ASN A 243 -20.73 -9.31 3.20
C ASN A 243 -21.84 -8.34 2.77
N LEU A 244 -23.07 -8.49 3.27
CA LEU A 244 -24.22 -7.62 2.98
C LEU A 244 -24.33 -6.51 4.03
N GLY A 245 -24.94 -5.37 3.67
CA GLY A 245 -25.28 -4.31 4.64
C GLY A 245 -24.16 -3.32 5.02
N ARG A 246 -23.26 -3.01 4.10
CA ARG A 246 -22.07 -2.20 4.39
C ARG A 246 -22.35 -0.70 4.36
N VAL A 247 -21.95 0.00 5.41
CA VAL A 247 -22.02 1.46 5.60
C VAL A 247 -20.61 2.03 5.66
N ASN A 248 -20.26 2.88 4.69
CA ASN A 248 -18.97 3.58 4.65
C ASN A 248 -19.06 4.95 5.32
N GLY A 249 -17.93 5.55 5.70
CA GLY A 249 -17.91 6.96 6.08
C GLY A 249 -18.27 7.83 4.87
N ILE A 250 -17.45 7.70 3.84
CA ILE A 250 -17.59 8.41 2.58
C ILE A 250 -17.56 7.39 1.44
N LEU A 251 -18.55 7.48 0.56
CA LEU A 251 -18.47 6.89 -0.76
C LEU A 251 -18.22 8.02 -1.76
N LEU A 252 -17.22 7.86 -2.62
CA LEU A 252 -16.90 8.80 -3.68
C LEU A 252 -16.86 8.07 -5.02
N TYR A 253 -17.82 8.35 -5.90
CA TYR A 253 -17.96 7.68 -7.19
C TYR A 253 -18.25 8.69 -8.31
N GLY A 254 -17.61 8.51 -9.47
CA GLY A 254 -17.94 9.22 -10.71
C GLY A 254 -17.32 10.61 -10.87
N TYR A 255 -16.46 11.02 -9.92
CA TYR A 255 -15.85 12.35 -9.90
C TYR A 255 -14.57 12.39 -10.75
N ASP A 256 -14.36 13.48 -11.48
CA ASP A 256 -13.13 13.70 -12.26
C ASP A 256 -11.97 14.17 -11.37
N LYS A 257 -12.29 14.80 -10.24
CA LYS A 257 -11.34 15.30 -9.26
C LYS A 257 -11.98 15.40 -7.89
N ALA A 258 -11.25 14.99 -6.86
CA ALA A 258 -11.67 15.22 -5.49
C ALA A 258 -10.51 15.50 -4.54
N LEU A 259 -10.77 16.32 -3.52
CA LEU A 259 -9.86 16.55 -2.41
C LEU A 259 -10.54 16.22 -1.08
N ILE A 260 -9.94 15.32 -0.31
CA ILE A 260 -10.37 15.00 1.05
C ILE A 260 -9.23 15.43 1.99
N SER A 261 -9.53 16.35 2.92
CA SER A 261 -8.50 17.00 3.74
C SER A 261 -8.97 17.26 5.16
N ASN A 262 -8.17 16.88 6.18
CA ASN A 262 -8.52 17.05 7.59
C ASN A 262 -9.91 16.45 7.95
N VAL A 263 -10.18 15.26 7.44
CA VAL A 263 -11.44 14.52 7.68
C VAL A 263 -11.13 13.29 8.51
N SER A 264 -11.99 12.96 9.48
CA SER A 264 -11.96 11.67 10.15
C SER A 264 -13.24 10.88 9.88
N ALA A 265 -13.12 9.57 9.67
CA ALA A 265 -14.27 8.67 9.59
C ALA A 265 -13.95 7.34 10.28
N SER A 266 -14.68 7.04 11.35
CA SER A 266 -14.38 5.93 12.26
C SER A 266 -15.62 5.18 12.73
N GLY A 267 -15.45 3.90 13.07
CA GLY A 267 -16.52 3.04 13.60
C GLY A 267 -17.41 2.44 12.52
N PHE A 268 -17.19 2.75 11.24
CA PHE A 268 -18.00 2.26 10.14
C PHE A 268 -17.82 0.75 9.95
N ASN A 269 -18.92 0.04 9.67
CA ASN A 269 -18.90 -1.41 9.42
C ASN A 269 -18.39 -1.79 8.02
N ALA A 270 -17.90 -0.79 7.26
CA ALA A 270 -17.22 -0.95 6.00
C ALA A 270 -15.91 -0.14 5.99
N CYS A 271 -15.73 0.78 5.04
CA CYS A 271 -14.54 1.61 4.92
C CYS A 271 -14.75 3.02 5.48
N GLY A 272 -13.70 3.66 5.98
CA GLY A 272 -13.73 5.09 6.30
C GLY A 272 -14.00 5.91 5.03
N LEU A 273 -13.26 5.59 3.96
CA LEU A 273 -13.44 6.15 2.62
C LEU A 273 -13.39 5.03 1.57
N PHE A 274 -14.39 4.99 0.69
CA PHE A 274 -14.40 4.16 -0.51
C PHE A 274 -14.37 5.04 -1.76
N VAL A 275 -13.41 4.80 -2.65
CA VAL A 275 -13.22 5.55 -3.92
C VAL A 275 -13.53 4.65 -5.12
N GLY A 276 -14.38 5.16 -6.02
CA GLY A 276 -14.83 4.48 -7.23
C GLY A 276 -15.93 3.44 -7.02
N GLY A 277 -16.11 2.56 -8.01
CA GLY A 277 -17.12 1.50 -8.01
C GLY A 277 -16.51 0.10 -8.11
N SER A 278 -17.33 -0.97 -7.99
CA SER A 278 -16.84 -2.34 -8.24
C SER A 278 -17.91 -3.42 -8.55
N GLY A 279 -18.24 -3.68 -9.80
CA GLY A 279 -19.08 -4.84 -10.19
C GLY A 279 -20.54 -4.49 -10.50
N GLY A 280 -21.32 -5.48 -10.96
CA GLY A 280 -22.57 -5.18 -11.67
C GLY A 280 -22.27 -4.42 -12.97
N ALA A 281 -22.82 -3.22 -13.14
CA ALA A 281 -22.52 -2.33 -14.28
C ALA A 281 -21.28 -1.44 -14.07
N PHE A 282 -20.63 -1.51 -12.92
CA PHE A 282 -19.50 -0.66 -12.51
C PHE A 282 -18.16 -1.37 -12.76
N THR A 283 -17.77 -1.52 -14.03
CA THR A 283 -16.66 -2.41 -14.43
C THR A 283 -15.53 -1.70 -15.18
N THR A 284 -15.47 -0.39 -15.12
CA THR A 284 -14.49 0.43 -15.84
C THR A 284 -14.10 1.61 -14.97
N ILE A 285 -12.87 2.12 -15.14
CA ILE A 285 -12.43 3.33 -14.45
C ILE A 285 -13.46 4.46 -14.62
N ASP A 286 -13.92 5.00 -13.50
CA ASP A 286 -15.02 5.97 -13.43
C ASP A 286 -14.73 7.17 -12.51
N THR A 287 -13.67 7.07 -11.71
CA THR A 287 -13.30 8.08 -10.71
C THR A 287 -11.82 8.40 -10.85
N ASN A 288 -11.49 9.68 -10.97
CA ASN A 288 -10.16 10.14 -11.34
C ASN A 288 -9.62 11.22 -10.39
N ASN A 289 -8.30 11.39 -10.36
CA ASN A 289 -7.60 12.51 -9.74
C ASN A 289 -8.03 12.82 -8.29
N VAL A 290 -8.20 11.77 -7.48
CA VAL A 290 -8.58 11.89 -6.08
C VAL A 290 -7.33 12.06 -5.22
N THR A 291 -7.32 13.08 -4.37
CA THR A 291 -6.27 13.29 -3.36
C THR A 291 -6.86 13.25 -1.96
N VAL A 292 -6.28 12.41 -1.10
CA VAL A 292 -6.58 12.29 0.32
C VAL A 292 -5.34 12.72 1.08
N GLU A 293 -5.38 13.88 1.75
CA GLU A 293 -4.20 14.47 2.38
C GLU A 293 -4.50 15.28 3.65
N ASN A 294 -3.47 15.94 4.20
CA ASN A 294 -3.57 16.85 5.34
C ASN A 294 -4.23 16.23 6.58
N ASN A 295 -3.65 15.14 7.09
CA ASN A 295 -4.01 14.52 8.37
C ASN A 295 -5.46 14.01 8.41
N CYS A 296 -5.92 13.33 7.36
CA CYS A 296 -7.15 12.56 7.51
C CYS A 296 -6.92 11.34 8.42
N ASP A 297 -7.95 10.96 9.17
CA ASP A 297 -7.94 9.78 10.05
C ASP A 297 -9.08 8.82 9.70
N PHE A 298 -8.74 7.73 9.03
CA PHE A 298 -9.66 6.67 8.66
C PHE A 298 -9.39 5.40 9.49
N SER A 299 -9.18 5.56 10.79
CA SER A 299 -8.90 4.45 11.70
C SER A 299 -10.16 3.81 12.28
N GLY A 300 -10.03 2.55 12.70
CA GLY A 300 -11.09 1.86 13.46
C GLY A 300 -12.34 1.52 12.66
N ASN A 301 -12.20 1.24 11.37
CA ASN A 301 -13.27 0.78 10.49
C ASN A 301 -13.17 -0.72 10.25
N ARG A 302 -14.29 -1.39 9.97
CA ARG A 302 -14.38 -2.85 9.91
C ARG A 302 -13.65 -3.49 8.72
N VAL A 303 -13.49 -2.77 7.61
CA VAL A 303 -12.94 -3.33 6.35
C VAL A 303 -11.62 -2.67 6.01
N ALA A 304 -11.62 -1.36 5.80
CA ALA A 304 -10.43 -0.60 5.46
C ALA A 304 -10.51 0.84 5.97
N GLY A 305 -9.37 1.50 6.12
CA GLY A 305 -9.35 2.94 6.24
C GLY A 305 -9.76 3.58 4.91
N VAL A 306 -8.97 3.29 3.87
CA VAL A 306 -9.27 3.70 2.48
C VAL A 306 -9.29 2.47 1.58
N GLU A 307 -10.32 2.33 0.76
CA GLU A 307 -10.40 1.32 -0.30
C GLU A 307 -10.70 1.97 -1.65
N SER A 308 -10.09 1.48 -2.73
CA SER A 308 -10.36 1.93 -4.09
C SER A 308 -10.74 0.81 -5.04
N GLY A 309 -11.62 1.10 -5.99
CA GLY A 309 -11.93 0.23 -7.13
C GLY A 309 -12.22 1.06 -8.37
N TYR A 310 -11.78 0.60 -9.54
CA TYR A 310 -12.00 1.29 -10.83
C TYR A 310 -11.64 2.79 -10.79
N THR A 311 -10.43 3.07 -10.29
CA THR A 311 -9.96 4.43 -10.01
C THR A 311 -8.63 4.70 -10.71
N ASP A 312 -8.48 5.90 -11.28
CA ASP A 312 -7.20 6.39 -11.83
C ASP A 312 -6.64 7.56 -11.01
N ASN A 313 -5.31 7.58 -10.85
CA ASN A 313 -4.57 8.67 -10.23
C ASN A 313 -5.07 9.06 -8.82
N LEU A 314 -5.36 8.06 -7.99
CA LEU A 314 -5.62 8.24 -6.56
C LEU A 314 -4.30 8.41 -5.78
N LYS A 315 -4.22 9.49 -5.00
CA LYS A 315 -3.13 9.78 -4.08
C LYS A 315 -3.64 9.80 -2.63
N VAL A 316 -3.13 8.89 -1.80
CA VAL A 316 -3.39 8.84 -0.35
C VAL A 316 -2.10 9.18 0.37
N THR A 317 -2.02 10.33 1.04
CA THR A 317 -0.77 10.78 1.64
C THR A 317 -0.88 11.52 2.98
N HIS A 318 0.07 11.28 3.89
CA HIS A 318 0.11 11.95 5.21
C HIS A 318 -1.18 11.77 6.03
N ASN A 319 -1.70 10.54 6.05
CA ASN A 319 -2.93 10.18 6.77
C ASN A 319 -2.69 9.05 7.80
N THR A 320 -3.66 8.89 8.69
CA THR A 320 -3.71 7.83 9.69
C THR A 320 -4.76 6.78 9.28
N LEU A 321 -4.33 5.53 9.11
CA LEU A 321 -5.10 4.41 8.57
C LEU A 321 -4.97 3.19 9.50
N ASN A 322 -5.16 3.39 10.81
CA ASN A 322 -4.77 2.42 11.82
C ASN A 322 -5.95 1.57 12.31
N SER A 323 -5.65 0.40 12.86
CA SER A 323 -6.60 -0.43 13.62
C SER A 323 -7.88 -0.78 12.85
N ASN A 324 -7.80 -0.89 11.53
CA ASN A 324 -8.93 -1.32 10.71
C ASN A 324 -9.02 -2.84 10.66
N GLY A 325 -10.24 -3.35 10.64
CA GLY A 325 -10.56 -4.77 10.73
C GLY A 325 -11.19 -5.14 12.07
N LYS A 326 -11.27 -6.45 12.32
CA LYS A 326 -11.83 -7.00 13.55
C LYS A 326 -10.89 -8.04 14.14
N SER A 327 -10.70 -8.00 15.46
CA SER A 327 -9.93 -9.02 16.16
C SER A 327 -10.50 -10.42 15.95
N GLY A 328 -9.62 -11.38 15.61
CA GLY A 328 -9.97 -12.76 15.30
C GLY A 328 -10.56 -12.98 13.89
N ASP A 329 -10.68 -11.94 13.07
CA ASP A 329 -11.04 -12.03 11.66
C ASP A 329 -9.85 -11.61 10.79
N THR A 330 -9.35 -12.55 9.98
CA THR A 330 -8.21 -12.37 9.09
C THR A 330 -8.63 -12.13 7.63
N ASP A 331 -9.93 -12.08 7.32
CA ASP A 331 -10.45 -11.93 5.96
C ASP A 331 -10.40 -10.47 5.48
N THR A 332 -10.44 -9.50 6.38
CA THR A 332 -10.44 -8.05 6.08
C THR A 332 -9.75 -7.25 7.19
N GLY A 333 -9.43 -5.98 6.93
CA GLY A 333 -8.73 -5.12 7.89
C GLY A 333 -7.51 -4.50 7.26
N TYR A 334 -7.71 -3.43 6.51
CA TYR A 334 -6.65 -2.78 5.75
C TYR A 334 -6.44 -1.34 6.19
N GLY A 335 -5.20 -0.86 6.22
CA GLY A 335 -4.99 0.59 6.23
C GLY A 335 -5.43 1.19 4.90
N TYR A 336 -4.81 0.72 3.82
CA TYR A 336 -5.22 0.98 2.44
C TYR A 336 -5.40 -0.32 1.66
N ALA A 337 -6.42 -0.39 0.79
CA ALA A 337 -6.60 -1.50 -0.15
C ALA A 337 -7.00 -1.03 -1.56
N ALA A 338 -6.37 -1.61 -2.59
CA ALA A 338 -6.90 -1.61 -3.94
C ALA A 338 -7.68 -2.92 -4.19
N GLN A 339 -8.98 -2.79 -4.46
CA GLN A 339 -9.92 -3.90 -4.46
C GLN A 339 -9.61 -4.93 -5.56
N SER A 340 -9.61 -6.20 -5.17
CA SER A 340 -9.45 -7.33 -6.08
C SER A 340 -10.53 -7.33 -7.16
N GLY A 341 -10.12 -7.41 -8.42
CA GLY A 341 -11.03 -7.57 -9.57
C GLY A 341 -11.58 -6.28 -10.12
N THR A 342 -10.88 -5.21 -9.80
CA THR A 342 -11.10 -3.88 -10.34
C THR A 342 -9.81 -3.40 -11.01
N ASP A 343 -9.94 -2.45 -11.94
CA ASP A 343 -8.78 -1.81 -12.57
C ASP A 343 -8.45 -0.53 -11.83
N ASN A 344 -7.35 -0.51 -11.08
CA ASN A 344 -6.82 0.70 -10.49
C ASN A 344 -5.53 1.08 -11.21
N THR A 345 -5.36 2.34 -11.59
CA THR A 345 -4.17 2.83 -12.30
C THR A 345 -3.55 4.04 -11.62
N ASN A 346 -2.23 4.20 -11.74
CA ASN A 346 -1.50 5.40 -11.28
C ASN A 346 -1.66 5.69 -9.76
N LEU A 347 -1.76 4.65 -8.94
CA LEU A 347 -2.00 4.77 -7.50
C LEU A 347 -0.75 5.22 -6.73
N LYS A 348 -0.93 6.10 -5.75
CA LYS A 348 0.14 6.63 -4.89
C LYS A 348 -0.29 6.59 -3.43
N VAL A 349 0.29 5.68 -2.64
CA VAL A 349 0.08 5.59 -1.18
C VAL A 349 1.38 5.99 -0.51
N LEU A 350 1.44 7.22 0.00
CA LEU A 350 2.68 7.89 0.36
C LEU A 350 2.67 8.45 1.79
N PHE A 351 3.65 8.11 2.62
CA PHE A 351 3.83 8.76 3.93
C PHE A 351 2.62 8.64 4.88
N ASN A 352 1.90 7.51 4.84
CA ASN A 352 0.80 7.24 5.77
C ASN A 352 1.27 6.37 6.95
N THR A 353 0.54 6.43 8.06
CA THR A 353 0.63 5.39 9.11
C THR A 353 -0.50 4.38 8.89
N ALA A 354 -0.17 3.10 8.80
CA ALA A 354 -1.11 2.00 8.62
C ALA A 354 -0.77 0.90 9.62
N ASN A 355 -1.03 1.17 10.90
CA ASN A 355 -0.56 0.37 12.01
C ASN A 355 -1.67 -0.46 12.63
N SER A 356 -1.32 -1.64 13.16
CA SER A 356 -2.20 -2.51 13.92
C SER A 356 -3.49 -2.88 13.18
N ASN A 357 -3.47 -2.92 11.84
CA ASN A 357 -4.60 -3.40 11.08
C ASN A 357 -4.71 -4.92 11.21
N PHE A 358 -5.93 -5.43 11.30
CA PHE A 358 -6.20 -6.85 11.55
C PHE A 358 -5.99 -7.74 10.32
N ARG A 359 -5.43 -7.21 9.23
CA ARG A 359 -4.95 -8.01 8.10
C ARG A 359 -3.71 -7.43 7.46
N LYS A 360 -3.82 -6.28 6.79
CA LYS A 360 -2.71 -5.70 6.03
C LYS A 360 -2.55 -4.21 6.31
N GLY A 361 -1.32 -3.72 6.35
CA GLY A 361 -1.06 -2.28 6.38
C GLY A 361 -1.48 -1.64 5.06
N ILE A 362 -0.75 -1.96 3.99
CA ILE A 362 -1.02 -1.46 2.63
C ILE A 362 -1.20 -2.62 1.66
N ASP A 363 -2.21 -2.52 0.82
CA ASP A 363 -2.60 -3.58 -0.09
C ASP A 363 -2.87 -3.10 -1.52
N SER A 364 -2.37 -3.88 -2.47
CA SER A 364 -2.87 -3.96 -3.84
C SER A 364 -3.18 -5.42 -4.19
N HIS A 365 -4.47 -5.73 -4.32
CA HIS A 365 -4.94 -6.97 -4.96
C HIS A 365 -5.06 -6.85 -6.50
N GLY A 366 -4.76 -5.69 -7.08
CA GLY A 366 -5.00 -5.45 -8.51
C GLY A 366 -4.86 -3.98 -8.88
N ALA A 367 -3.62 -3.57 -9.11
CA ALA A 367 -3.29 -2.24 -9.58
C ALA A 367 -2.27 -2.29 -10.70
N GLU A 368 -2.33 -1.30 -11.58
CA GLU A 368 -1.39 -1.05 -12.65
C GLU A 368 -0.67 0.27 -12.40
N ASP A 369 0.66 0.26 -12.51
CA ASP A 369 1.49 1.47 -12.38
C ASP A 369 1.28 2.19 -11.02
N PHE A 370 1.82 1.65 -9.92
CA PHE A 370 1.54 2.13 -8.56
C PHE A 370 2.79 2.30 -7.67
N GLN A 371 2.65 3.11 -6.62
CA GLN A 371 3.75 3.49 -5.72
C GLN A 371 3.32 3.45 -4.25
N PHE A 372 4.08 2.72 -3.43
CA PHE A 372 3.97 2.67 -1.98
C PHE A 372 5.27 3.22 -1.37
N ILE A 373 5.27 4.47 -0.90
CA ILE A 373 6.50 5.17 -0.52
C ILE A 373 6.41 5.77 0.87
N GLY A 374 7.42 5.55 1.71
CA GLY A 374 7.58 6.27 2.96
C GLY A 374 6.51 5.98 4.01
N ASN A 375 5.73 4.90 3.85
CA ASN A 375 4.67 4.56 4.79
C ASN A 375 5.24 3.84 6.01
N HIS A 376 4.55 3.99 7.14
CA HIS A 376 4.83 3.27 8.37
C HIS A 376 3.73 2.23 8.57
N CYS A 377 4.09 0.96 8.49
CA CYS A 377 3.22 -0.20 8.66
C CYS A 377 3.70 -1.00 9.87
N ASP A 378 3.26 -0.61 11.06
CA ASP A 378 3.67 -1.25 12.32
C ASP A 378 2.63 -2.25 12.84
N ALA A 379 3.08 -3.42 13.29
CA ALA A 379 2.27 -4.43 14.00
C ALA A 379 0.96 -4.83 13.29
N ASN A 380 0.98 -4.90 11.95
CA ASN A 380 -0.16 -5.41 11.19
C ASN A 380 -0.22 -6.94 11.30
N LEU A 381 -1.43 -7.50 11.34
CA LEU A 381 -1.60 -8.90 11.74
C LEU A 381 -0.94 -9.90 10.77
N LEU A 382 -1.09 -9.70 9.46
CA LEU A 382 -0.60 -10.67 8.46
C LEU A 382 0.37 -10.09 7.44
N TYR A 383 0.17 -8.83 7.01
CA TYR A 383 1.02 -8.23 5.97
C TYR A 383 1.37 -6.79 6.33
N GLY A 384 2.65 -6.43 6.24
CA GLY A 384 3.05 -5.02 6.25
C GLY A 384 2.61 -4.35 4.95
N ILE A 385 3.13 -4.85 3.82
CA ILE A 385 2.78 -4.40 2.47
C ILE A 385 2.50 -5.61 1.58
N PHE A 386 1.42 -5.55 0.81
CA PHE A 386 1.04 -6.56 -0.16
C PHE A 386 0.84 -5.92 -1.54
N ALA A 387 1.60 -6.39 -2.54
CA ALA A 387 1.55 -5.91 -3.92
C ALA A 387 1.54 -7.10 -4.88
N SER A 388 0.42 -7.83 -4.92
CA SER A 388 0.38 -9.15 -5.54
C SER A 388 -0.94 -9.44 -6.26
N THR A 389 -1.14 -10.69 -6.70
CA THR A 389 -2.26 -11.23 -7.48
C THR A 389 -2.35 -10.64 -8.89
N ARG A 390 -3.18 -9.61 -9.09
CA ARG A 390 -3.39 -8.97 -10.41
C ARG A 390 -2.60 -7.66 -10.60
N SER A 391 -1.59 -7.45 -9.77
CA SER A 391 -0.70 -6.31 -9.86
C SER A 391 0.16 -6.38 -11.12
N ARG A 392 0.28 -5.28 -11.86
CA ARG A 392 0.95 -5.25 -13.18
C ARG A 392 1.59 -3.90 -13.47
N GLY A 393 2.37 -3.82 -14.55
CA GLY A 393 3.06 -2.57 -14.90
C GLY A 393 4.17 -2.24 -13.90
N SER A 394 4.46 -0.96 -13.68
CA SER A 394 5.52 -0.50 -12.78
C SER A 394 5.03 -0.43 -11.33
N CYS A 395 5.74 -1.10 -10.42
CA CYS A 395 5.49 -1.05 -8.99
C CYS A 395 6.74 -0.51 -8.28
N LEU A 396 6.59 0.53 -7.45
CA LEU A 396 7.67 1.06 -6.62
C LEU A 396 7.29 0.99 -5.14
N ILE A 397 8.01 0.18 -4.37
CA ILE A 397 7.88 0.07 -2.92
C ILE A 397 9.17 0.62 -2.31
N ARG A 398 9.14 1.85 -1.78
CA ARG A 398 10.36 2.54 -1.35
C ARG A 398 10.29 3.24 -0.02
N GLY A 399 11.33 3.11 0.80
CA GLY A 399 11.47 3.94 2.00
C GLY A 399 10.43 3.64 3.08
N ASN A 400 9.73 2.51 3.02
CA ASN A 400 8.70 2.15 4.00
C ASN A 400 9.33 1.54 5.24
N GLN A 401 8.71 1.77 6.39
CA GLN A 401 9.01 1.10 7.66
C GLN A 401 7.95 0.05 7.91
N VAL A 402 8.33 -1.22 7.89
CA VAL A 402 7.45 -2.36 8.21
C VAL A 402 7.98 -2.98 9.49
N THR A 403 7.38 -2.66 10.63
CA THR A 403 7.94 -2.99 11.95
C THR A 403 6.92 -3.70 12.83
N GLY A 404 7.38 -4.26 13.95
CA GLY A 404 6.49 -4.88 14.94
C GLY A 404 5.67 -6.06 14.42
N MET A 405 6.04 -6.62 13.25
CA MET A 405 5.36 -7.77 12.67
C MET A 405 5.64 -9.00 13.53
N SER A 406 4.62 -9.80 13.87
CA SER A 406 4.80 -10.94 14.77
C SER A 406 3.95 -12.13 14.32
N ALA A 407 4.60 -13.24 13.95
CA ALA A 407 3.93 -14.50 13.68
C ALA A 407 3.71 -15.26 14.99
N THR A 408 2.44 -15.56 15.30
CA THR A 408 2.06 -16.21 16.57
C THR A 408 1.09 -17.36 16.31
N ALA A 409 1.08 -18.35 17.21
CA ALA A 409 0.18 -19.50 17.12
C ALA A 409 -1.30 -19.08 17.17
N ALA A 410 -1.59 -17.93 17.78
CA ALA A 410 -2.93 -17.34 17.80
C ALA A 410 -3.39 -16.86 16.41
N THR A 411 -2.45 -16.49 15.54
CA THR A 411 -2.72 -16.02 14.18
C THR A 411 -3.06 -17.19 13.26
N GLY A 412 -2.37 -18.33 13.43
CA GLY A 412 -2.62 -19.57 12.68
C GLY A 412 -2.36 -19.46 11.16
N LEU A 413 -1.71 -18.38 10.72
CA LEU A 413 -1.34 -18.08 9.35
C LEU A 413 0.05 -17.44 9.36
N PRO A 414 0.85 -17.62 8.30
CA PRO A 414 2.13 -16.93 8.20
C PRO A 414 1.98 -15.41 8.14
N VAL A 415 3.02 -14.72 8.61
CA VAL A 415 3.11 -13.25 8.59
C VAL A 415 4.19 -12.82 7.61
N TYR A 416 3.94 -11.70 6.95
CA TYR A 416 4.75 -11.22 5.84
C TYR A 416 5.11 -9.75 6.01
N GLY A 417 6.39 -9.42 5.88
CA GLY A 417 6.83 -8.03 5.84
C GLY A 417 6.35 -7.35 4.55
N ILE A 418 6.98 -7.69 3.43
CA ILE A 418 6.62 -7.21 2.09
C ILE A 418 6.40 -8.42 1.17
N TYR A 419 5.18 -8.54 0.65
CA TYR A 419 4.79 -9.54 -0.32
C TYR A 419 4.61 -8.89 -1.69
N VAL A 420 5.31 -9.38 -2.73
CA VAL A 420 5.26 -8.80 -4.09
C VAL A 420 5.21 -9.86 -5.18
N GLY A 421 4.49 -9.60 -6.28
CA GLY A 421 4.49 -10.46 -7.46
C GLY A 421 3.10 -10.78 -8.00
N ALA A 422 2.94 -10.91 -9.31
CA ALA A 422 1.67 -11.31 -9.93
C ALA A 422 1.54 -12.84 -9.97
N ASP A 423 0.31 -13.35 -9.85
CA ASP A 423 -0.01 -14.79 -9.96
C ASP A 423 -0.65 -15.16 -11.32
N GLN A 424 -0.94 -14.16 -12.15
CA GLN A 424 -1.57 -14.31 -13.46
C GLN A 424 -0.76 -13.58 -14.51
N SER A 425 -0.48 -14.25 -15.64
CA SER A 425 0.07 -13.57 -16.81
C SER A 425 -0.95 -12.55 -17.31
N THR A 426 -0.55 -11.28 -17.30
CA THR A 426 -1.37 -10.17 -17.83
C THR A 426 -0.70 -9.58 -19.07
N THR A 427 -1.38 -8.68 -19.78
CA THR A 427 -0.81 -7.98 -20.95
C THR A 427 0.43 -7.15 -20.62
N LYS A 428 0.65 -6.81 -19.34
CA LYS A 428 1.80 -6.05 -18.85
C LYS A 428 2.48 -6.82 -17.73
N LYS A 429 3.73 -7.25 -17.95
CA LYS A 429 4.56 -7.82 -16.88
C LYS A 429 4.65 -6.88 -15.67
N LEU A 430 4.66 -7.43 -14.46
CA LEU A 430 4.95 -6.63 -13.26
C LEU A 430 6.44 -6.31 -13.22
N ARG A 431 6.78 -5.04 -13.02
CA ARG A 431 8.15 -4.53 -12.83
C ARG A 431 8.23 -3.87 -11.46
N ALA A 432 8.53 -4.67 -10.45
CA ALA A 432 8.59 -4.22 -9.06
C ALA A 432 10.01 -3.82 -8.66
N ILE A 433 10.15 -2.64 -8.06
CA ILE A 433 11.36 -2.18 -7.41
C ILE A 433 11.03 -1.99 -5.93
N VAL A 434 11.63 -2.82 -5.08
CA VAL A 434 11.51 -2.82 -3.64
C VAL A 434 12.84 -2.32 -3.07
N THR A 435 12.90 -1.05 -2.65
CA THR A 435 14.17 -0.40 -2.32
C THR A 435 14.13 0.48 -1.09
N ASP A 436 15.23 0.56 -0.36
CA ASP A 436 15.38 1.45 0.80
C ASP A 436 14.31 1.23 1.90
N ASN A 437 13.70 0.05 1.98
CA ASN A 437 12.72 -0.27 3.02
C ASN A 437 13.43 -0.81 4.27
N HIS A 438 12.83 -0.58 5.43
CA HIS A 438 13.25 -1.12 6.72
C HIS A 438 12.20 -2.12 7.22
N ILE A 439 12.61 -3.35 7.52
CA ILE A 439 11.71 -4.42 7.97
C ILE A 439 12.17 -4.99 9.31
N GLU A 440 11.27 -5.04 10.29
CA GLU A 440 11.47 -5.68 11.59
C GLU A 440 10.29 -6.61 11.91
N GLY A 441 10.59 -7.73 12.55
CA GLY A 441 9.59 -8.65 13.02
C GLY A 441 10.18 -9.88 13.70
N ASP A 442 9.28 -10.73 14.20
CA ASP A 442 9.58 -11.88 15.03
C ASP A 442 8.58 -13.03 14.77
N GLN A 443 8.91 -14.24 15.21
CA GLN A 443 8.02 -15.39 15.17
C GLN A 443 8.07 -16.18 16.49
N GLU A 444 6.94 -16.75 16.89
CA GLU A 444 6.92 -17.80 17.90
C GLU A 444 7.43 -19.13 17.33
N ASN A 445 7.99 -19.99 18.18
CA ASN A 445 8.51 -21.30 17.77
C ASN A 445 7.46 -22.13 17.00
N GLY A 446 7.77 -22.48 15.76
CA GLY A 446 6.92 -23.26 14.86
C GLY A 446 5.98 -22.43 14.00
N GLU A 447 5.97 -21.10 14.19
CA GLU A 447 5.27 -20.15 13.34
C GLU A 447 6.18 -19.68 12.21
N ASN A 448 5.61 -18.86 11.31
CA ASN A 448 6.33 -18.46 10.10
C ASN A 448 6.25 -16.96 9.85
N PHE A 449 7.40 -16.29 9.96
CA PHE A 449 7.57 -14.91 9.52
C PHE A 449 8.57 -14.81 8.36
N TYR A 450 8.14 -14.10 7.30
CA TYR A 450 8.93 -13.85 6.10
C TYR A 450 9.04 -12.35 5.84
N PRO A 451 10.21 -11.72 6.01
CA PRO A 451 10.42 -10.31 5.71
C PRO A 451 10.10 -9.98 4.24
N PHE A 452 10.51 -10.84 3.30
CA PHE A 452 10.16 -10.75 1.89
C PHE A 452 9.55 -12.04 1.37
N VAL A 453 8.47 -11.89 0.58
CA VAL A 453 7.95 -12.97 -0.26
C VAL A 453 7.76 -12.48 -1.68
N VAL A 454 8.17 -13.31 -2.62
CA VAL A 454 8.04 -13.07 -4.06
C VAL A 454 7.14 -14.13 -4.69
N ARG A 455 6.10 -13.73 -5.41
CA ARG A 455 5.25 -14.66 -6.16
C ARG A 455 6.02 -15.18 -7.39
N GLY A 456 6.06 -16.49 -7.59
CA GLY A 456 6.85 -17.11 -8.66
C GLY A 456 6.30 -16.99 -10.08
N GLY A 457 4.98 -16.92 -10.29
CA GLY A 457 4.36 -16.90 -11.62
C GLY A 457 4.17 -15.50 -12.26
N GLY A 458 3.22 -15.35 -13.19
CA GLY A 458 2.63 -14.06 -13.59
C GLY A 458 3.45 -13.11 -14.48
N ASP A 459 4.59 -13.54 -15.02
CA ASP A 459 5.54 -12.70 -15.74
C ASP A 459 6.05 -11.53 -14.88
N ASN A 460 6.89 -11.86 -13.90
CA ASN A 460 7.40 -10.95 -12.88
C ASN A 460 8.84 -10.50 -13.18
N ASN A 461 9.13 -9.23 -12.94
CA ASN A 461 10.49 -8.70 -12.87
C ASN A 461 10.63 -7.92 -11.55
N VAL A 462 11.31 -8.51 -10.59
CA VAL A 462 11.37 -8.04 -9.21
C VAL A 462 12.79 -7.71 -8.85
N ILE A 463 13.01 -6.47 -8.41
CA ILE A 463 14.28 -5.98 -7.88
C ILE A 463 14.08 -5.70 -6.39
N ILE A 464 14.80 -6.41 -5.53
CA ILE A 464 14.88 -6.16 -4.09
C ILE A 464 16.28 -5.60 -3.83
N GLN A 465 16.40 -4.31 -3.53
CA GLN A 465 17.71 -3.68 -3.38
C GLN A 465 17.82 -2.67 -2.25
N SER A 466 19.00 -2.54 -1.64
CA SER A 466 19.26 -1.50 -0.64
C SER A 466 18.27 -1.47 0.53
N ASN A 467 17.61 -2.60 0.83
CA ASN A 467 16.73 -2.73 1.99
C ASN A 467 17.53 -3.14 3.22
N HIS A 468 16.98 -2.82 4.39
CA HIS A 468 17.50 -3.23 5.68
C HIS A 468 16.44 -4.08 6.37
N VAL A 469 16.77 -5.33 6.66
CA VAL A 469 15.96 -6.25 7.44
C VAL A 469 16.68 -6.48 8.76
N LYS A 470 15.99 -6.28 9.87
CA LYS A 470 16.50 -6.53 11.21
C LYS A 470 15.41 -7.18 12.05
N CYS A 471 15.51 -8.48 12.22
CA CYS A 471 14.49 -9.29 12.87
C CYS A 471 15.05 -10.03 14.09
N ASP A 472 14.14 -10.55 14.91
CA ASP A 472 14.50 -11.44 16.02
C ASP A 472 14.57 -12.88 15.47
N GLU A 473 13.56 -13.73 15.71
CA GLU A 473 13.45 -15.07 15.12
C GLU A 473 12.64 -15.03 13.81
N ILE A 474 13.13 -15.64 12.73
CA ILE A 474 12.43 -15.71 11.42
C ILE A 474 12.58 -17.07 10.73
N THR A 475 11.72 -17.36 9.75
CA THR A 475 11.83 -18.59 8.95
C THR A 475 12.87 -18.45 7.84
N ASN A 476 12.70 -17.46 6.97
CA ASN A 476 13.60 -17.13 5.85
C ASN A 476 13.59 -15.62 5.64
N PHE A 477 14.69 -15.02 5.17
CA PHE A 477 14.70 -13.60 4.78
C PHE A 477 13.90 -13.34 3.50
N ILE A 478 14.03 -14.26 2.56
CA ILE A 478 13.34 -14.21 1.26
C ILE A 478 12.78 -15.60 0.99
N ASP A 479 11.48 -15.65 0.70
CA ASP A 479 10.81 -16.81 0.15
C ASP A 479 10.23 -16.50 -1.24
N SER A 480 10.20 -17.50 -2.11
CA SER A 480 9.48 -17.44 -3.37
C SER A 480 8.72 -18.72 -3.60
N ASP A 481 7.42 -18.57 -3.80
CA ASP A 481 6.53 -19.67 -4.15
C ASP A 481 6.54 -19.98 -5.65
N ASP A 482 5.78 -21.01 -6.03
CA ASP A 482 5.60 -21.53 -7.38
C ASP A 482 4.24 -21.16 -8.01
N GLN A 483 3.48 -20.24 -7.41
CA GLN A 483 2.09 -20.04 -7.79
C GLN A 483 1.96 -19.19 -9.06
N GLY A 484 1.15 -19.69 -10.01
CA GLY A 484 0.81 -19.01 -11.26
C GLY A 484 1.53 -19.59 -12.47
N THR A 485 1.31 -18.98 -13.64
CA THR A 485 2.02 -19.31 -14.89
C THR A 485 2.81 -18.09 -15.37
N GLY A 486 4.02 -18.28 -15.88
CA GLY A 486 4.86 -17.20 -16.42
C GLY A 486 6.26 -17.21 -15.82
N ALA A 487 7.16 -16.40 -16.38
CA ALA A 487 8.56 -16.36 -15.96
C ALA A 487 8.83 -15.29 -14.90
N ILE A 488 9.75 -15.55 -13.97
CA ILE A 488 10.25 -14.55 -13.02
C ILE A 488 11.72 -14.19 -13.26
N ASP A 489 12.00 -12.89 -13.37
CA ASP A 489 13.33 -12.32 -13.18
C ASP A 489 13.42 -11.78 -11.73
N LEU A 490 14.35 -12.29 -10.92
CA LEU A 490 14.54 -11.86 -9.53
C LEU A 490 15.95 -11.34 -9.30
N TYR A 491 16.08 -10.09 -8.88
CA TYR A 491 17.37 -9.44 -8.61
C TYR A 491 17.41 -8.96 -7.18
N VAL A 492 18.28 -9.55 -6.35
CA VAL A 492 18.46 -9.21 -4.94
C VAL A 492 19.84 -8.61 -4.74
N ARG A 493 19.92 -7.30 -4.49
CA ARG A 493 21.21 -6.59 -4.50
C ARG A 493 21.41 -5.60 -3.38
N ASP A 494 22.63 -5.53 -2.84
CA ASP A 494 23.04 -4.47 -1.90
C ASP A 494 22.12 -4.36 -0.65
N ASN A 495 21.46 -5.45 -0.24
CA ASN A 495 20.61 -5.47 0.95
C ASN A 495 21.42 -5.86 2.20
N VAL A 496 20.91 -5.48 3.37
CA VAL A 496 21.40 -5.95 4.66
C VAL A 496 20.29 -6.74 5.34
N PHE A 497 20.57 -8.01 5.63
CA PHE A 497 19.69 -8.96 6.28
C PHE A 497 20.30 -9.32 7.64
N GLU A 498 19.62 -9.01 8.74
CA GLU A 498 20.03 -9.30 10.11
C GLU A 498 18.89 -10.01 10.83
N ALA A 499 19.19 -11.13 11.49
CA ALA A 499 18.28 -11.85 12.37
C ALA A 499 19.03 -12.35 13.61
N ASP A 500 18.34 -12.39 14.75
CA ASP A 500 18.86 -13.08 15.93
C ASP A 500 18.90 -14.60 15.71
N GLU A 501 17.89 -15.14 15.03
CA GLU A 501 17.87 -16.54 14.60
C GLU A 501 17.09 -16.72 13.29
N VAL A 502 17.65 -17.50 12.37
CA VAL A 502 16.92 -18.01 11.19
C VAL A 502 16.69 -19.50 11.35
N THR A 503 15.43 -19.92 11.41
CA THR A 503 15.05 -21.29 11.80
C THR A 503 15.06 -22.30 10.65
N ASP A 504 15.08 -21.84 9.39
CA ASP A 504 15.18 -22.72 8.23
C ASP A 504 16.30 -22.28 7.27
N LEU A 505 15.98 -21.78 6.07
CA LEU A 505 16.94 -21.34 5.04
C LEU A 505 17.04 -19.82 4.97
N TYR A 506 18.15 -19.24 4.55
CA TYR A 506 18.19 -17.77 4.41
C TYR A 506 17.35 -17.28 3.23
N VAL A 507 17.50 -17.92 2.08
CA VAL A 507 16.82 -17.57 0.83
C VAL A 507 16.30 -18.82 0.16
N VAL A 508 14.99 -18.83 -0.09
CA VAL A 508 14.30 -19.90 -0.80
C VAL A 508 13.75 -19.34 -2.11
N VAL A 509 14.05 -20.00 -3.22
CA VAL A 509 13.59 -19.58 -4.56
C VAL A 509 12.90 -20.73 -5.27
N SER A 510 11.73 -20.49 -5.86
CA SER A 510 11.10 -21.50 -6.73
C SER A 510 11.81 -21.59 -8.08
N GLU A 511 12.28 -22.78 -8.43
CA GLU A 511 12.98 -23.03 -9.70
C GLU A 511 12.03 -23.12 -10.90
N GLU A 512 10.74 -23.41 -10.68
CA GLU A 512 9.81 -23.78 -11.76
C GLU A 512 9.55 -22.62 -12.74
N ASN A 513 9.58 -21.39 -12.25
CA ASN A 513 9.27 -20.21 -13.04
C ASN A 513 10.49 -19.27 -13.22
N LEU A 514 11.62 -19.58 -12.58
CA LEU A 514 12.78 -18.68 -12.52
C LEU A 514 13.54 -18.64 -13.84
N LYS A 515 13.65 -17.43 -14.40
CA LYS A 515 14.37 -17.16 -15.67
C LYS A 515 15.73 -16.50 -15.47
N ASN A 516 15.81 -15.51 -14.59
CA ASN A 516 17.06 -14.83 -14.24
C ASN A 516 17.11 -14.64 -12.73
N PHE A 517 18.29 -14.81 -12.15
CA PHE A 517 18.49 -14.65 -10.72
C PHE A 517 19.84 -14.03 -10.40
N ASP A 518 19.82 -12.90 -9.72
CA ASP A 518 21.03 -12.32 -9.14
C ASP A 518 20.88 -12.20 -7.63
N PHE A 519 21.93 -12.60 -6.92
CA PHE A 519 22.10 -12.36 -5.50
C PHE A 519 23.48 -11.72 -5.29
N VAL A 520 23.54 -10.39 -5.29
CA VAL A 520 24.80 -9.64 -5.43
C VAL A 520 25.00 -8.62 -4.31
N ASN A 521 26.19 -8.57 -3.72
CA ASN A 521 26.58 -7.59 -2.70
C ASN A 521 25.68 -7.52 -1.45
N ASN A 522 24.94 -8.58 -1.14
CA ASN A 522 24.11 -8.61 0.05
C ASN A 522 24.96 -8.92 1.29
N THR A 523 24.56 -8.38 2.43
CA THR A 523 25.12 -8.75 3.75
C THR A 523 24.06 -9.53 4.52
N ILE A 524 24.40 -10.72 4.99
CA ILE A 524 23.57 -11.56 5.85
C ILE A 524 24.29 -11.71 7.19
N ILE A 525 23.57 -11.43 8.28
CA ILE A 525 24.01 -11.58 9.66
C ILE A 525 22.98 -12.47 10.35
N ASP A 526 23.44 -13.60 10.83
CA ASP A 526 22.64 -14.51 11.64
C ASP A 526 23.40 -14.77 12.95
N ASN A 527 22.79 -14.34 14.06
CA ASN A 527 23.36 -14.44 15.39
C ASN A 527 23.06 -15.78 16.07
N SER A 528 22.45 -16.74 15.35
CA SER A 528 22.20 -18.08 15.85
C SER A 528 23.48 -18.77 16.33
N ALA A 529 23.31 -19.72 17.25
CA ALA A 529 24.44 -20.43 17.86
C ALA A 529 25.24 -21.28 16.83
N ALA A 530 24.61 -21.70 15.72
CA ALA A 530 25.26 -22.47 14.67
C ALA A 530 24.52 -22.35 13.33
N TYR A 531 25.29 -22.18 12.25
CA TYR A 531 24.79 -22.43 10.90
C TYR A 531 24.61 -23.94 10.68
N PHE A 532 23.40 -24.37 10.33
CA PHE A 532 23.05 -25.78 10.15
C PHE A 532 22.72 -26.16 8.70
N GLN A 533 22.68 -25.18 7.78
CA GLN A 533 22.33 -25.40 6.37
C GLN A 533 23.55 -25.82 5.54
N THR A 534 23.33 -26.32 4.31
CA THR A 534 24.41 -26.66 3.36
C THR A 534 24.71 -25.54 2.37
N SER A 535 23.77 -24.62 2.16
CA SER A 535 23.83 -23.47 1.26
C SER A 535 23.04 -22.27 1.79
N VAL A 536 23.40 -21.06 1.37
CA VAL A 536 22.72 -19.81 1.75
C VAL A 536 21.41 -19.65 0.96
N ILE A 537 21.42 -20.06 -0.30
CA ILE A 537 20.28 -20.02 -1.22
C ILE A 537 19.92 -21.45 -1.61
N LYS A 538 18.63 -21.78 -1.55
CA LYS A 538 18.11 -23.08 -1.94
C LYS A 538 16.93 -22.94 -2.90
N TYR A 539 16.80 -23.92 -3.79
CA TYR A 539 15.65 -24.06 -4.67
C TYR A 539 14.65 -25.10 -4.16
N THR A 540 13.36 -24.90 -4.43
CA THR A 540 12.26 -25.73 -3.87
C THR A 540 11.90 -26.99 -4.67
N THR A 541 12.55 -27.28 -5.81
CA THR A 541 12.30 -28.50 -6.62
C THR A 541 13.57 -29.25 -7.02
N ASP A 542 13.52 -30.59 -6.98
CA ASP A 542 14.62 -31.49 -7.35
C ASP A 542 14.88 -31.57 -8.88
N THR A 543 14.12 -30.84 -9.71
CA THR A 543 14.31 -30.86 -11.16
C THR A 543 13.91 -29.52 -11.78
N PRO A 544 14.86 -28.78 -12.38
CA PRO A 544 14.55 -27.54 -13.08
C PRO A 544 13.62 -27.80 -14.28
N PRO A 545 12.71 -26.87 -14.63
CA PRO A 545 11.99 -26.91 -15.90
C PRO A 545 12.96 -27.04 -17.07
N ALA A 546 12.48 -27.60 -18.18
CA ALA A 546 13.23 -27.79 -19.43
C ALA A 546 13.74 -26.48 -20.12
N GLY A 547 13.77 -25.35 -19.43
CA GLY A 547 14.38 -24.07 -19.84
C GLY A 547 15.19 -23.34 -18.75
N ALA A 548 15.09 -23.75 -17.47
CA ALA A 548 15.83 -23.11 -16.37
C ALA A 548 17.35 -23.38 -16.44
N SER A 549 17.79 -24.40 -17.18
CA SER A 549 19.20 -24.71 -17.45
C SER A 549 19.91 -23.69 -18.34
N THR A 550 19.25 -22.63 -18.81
CA THR A 550 19.86 -21.55 -19.64
C THR A 550 19.98 -20.21 -18.94
N SER A 551 19.50 -20.10 -17.69
CA SER A 551 19.54 -18.86 -16.92
C SER A 551 20.98 -18.51 -16.51
N THR A 552 21.40 -17.26 -16.72
CA THR A 552 22.65 -16.74 -16.14
C THR A 552 22.35 -16.36 -14.70
N ARG A 553 23.11 -16.90 -13.76
CA ARG A 553 22.93 -16.64 -12.33
C ARG A 553 24.18 -15.99 -11.77
N ASP A 554 24.06 -14.80 -11.17
CA ASP A 554 25.19 -14.12 -10.53
C ASP A 554 25.03 -14.13 -9.01
N VAL A 555 25.90 -14.89 -8.33
CA VAL A 555 25.93 -14.99 -6.87
C VAL A 555 27.28 -14.49 -6.41
N SER A 556 27.43 -13.18 -6.30
CA SER A 556 28.75 -12.57 -6.08
C SER A 556 28.78 -11.39 -5.12
N GLY A 557 29.94 -11.17 -4.49
CA GLY A 557 30.15 -10.03 -3.59
C GLY A 557 29.44 -10.14 -2.23
N ASN A 558 28.76 -11.25 -1.94
CA ASN A 558 27.93 -11.39 -0.74
C ASN A 558 28.79 -11.61 0.52
N LYS A 559 28.27 -11.19 1.67
CA LYS A 559 28.92 -11.32 2.97
C LYS A 559 27.99 -12.04 3.93
N LEU A 560 28.38 -13.22 4.38
CA LEU A 560 27.72 -13.96 5.45
C LEU A 560 28.49 -13.78 6.75
N ARG A 561 27.81 -13.43 7.84
CA ARG A 561 28.34 -13.40 9.20
C ARG A 561 27.53 -14.35 10.09
N VAL A 562 28.18 -15.38 10.61
CA VAL A 562 27.58 -16.45 11.44
C VAL A 562 28.55 -16.92 12.52
N THR A 563 28.05 -17.49 13.61
CA THR A 563 28.89 -17.99 14.72
C THR A 563 29.80 -19.16 14.31
N ALA A 564 29.30 -20.09 13.49
CA ALA A 564 30.06 -21.19 12.90
C ALA A 564 29.40 -21.58 11.57
N ALA A 565 30.19 -21.88 10.53
CA ALA A 565 29.70 -22.21 9.17
C ALA A 565 30.17 -23.60 8.68
N ALA A 566 30.37 -24.56 9.61
CA ALA A 566 31.07 -25.81 9.30
C ALA A 566 30.33 -26.70 8.28
N SER A 567 29.01 -26.55 8.15
CA SER A 567 28.18 -27.27 7.17
C SER A 567 28.05 -26.56 5.83
N LEU A 568 28.48 -25.30 5.71
CA LEU A 568 28.36 -24.52 4.47
C LEU A 568 29.33 -25.05 3.40
N THR A 569 28.78 -25.53 2.28
CA THR A 569 29.57 -26.12 1.20
C THR A 569 29.55 -25.31 -0.11
N ARG A 570 28.52 -24.49 -0.32
CA ARG A 570 28.26 -23.66 -1.52
C ARG A 570 27.38 -22.46 -1.14
N PHE A 571 27.44 -21.30 -1.81
CA PHE A 571 26.45 -20.24 -1.53
C PHE A 571 25.07 -20.56 -2.10
N ILE A 572 24.99 -21.26 -3.23
CA ILE A 572 23.71 -21.61 -3.88
C ILE A 572 23.64 -23.09 -4.19
N ASP A 573 22.48 -23.72 -3.96
CA ASP A 573 22.27 -25.16 -4.11
C ASP A 573 22.08 -25.64 -5.56
N THR A 574 23.00 -25.27 -6.46
CA THR A 574 23.02 -25.78 -7.86
C THR A 574 24.41 -25.65 -8.47
N ASP A 575 24.74 -26.55 -9.40
CA ASP A 575 25.99 -26.52 -10.16
C ASP A 575 25.81 -25.92 -11.57
N ASP A 576 24.56 -25.62 -11.98
CA ASP A 576 24.22 -25.22 -13.36
C ASP A 576 24.26 -23.70 -13.59
N ASN A 577 25.19 -23.25 -14.45
CA ASN A 577 25.26 -21.88 -15.00
C ASN A 577 25.30 -20.75 -13.93
N VAL A 578 26.01 -21.00 -12.83
CA VAL A 578 26.23 -20.02 -11.75
C VAL A 578 27.60 -19.37 -11.87
N ASN A 579 27.63 -18.04 -11.86
CA ASN A 579 28.83 -17.26 -11.58
C ASN A 579 28.92 -17.01 -10.06
N GLU A 580 29.52 -17.95 -9.33
CA GLU A 580 29.75 -17.82 -7.88
C GLU A 580 31.17 -17.30 -7.63
N ARG A 581 31.30 -16.05 -7.20
CA ARG A 581 32.62 -15.42 -6.97
C ARG A 581 32.58 -14.35 -5.91
N ASP A 582 33.72 -14.11 -5.26
CA ASP A 582 33.89 -12.99 -4.33
C ASP A 582 32.85 -12.94 -3.21
N ASN A 583 32.34 -14.10 -2.80
CA ASN A 583 31.53 -14.23 -1.59
C ASN A 583 32.45 -14.35 -0.38
N TYR A 584 31.99 -13.94 0.80
CA TYR A 584 32.77 -13.92 2.04
C TYR A 584 31.97 -14.51 3.20
N ILE A 585 32.61 -15.32 4.04
CA ILE A 585 32.07 -15.81 5.31
C ILE A 585 32.95 -15.27 6.43
N ASN A 586 32.36 -14.58 7.41
CA ASN A 586 33.05 -14.00 8.56
C ASN A 586 34.30 -13.17 8.16
N GLY A 587 34.19 -12.44 7.04
CA GLY A 587 35.27 -11.60 6.49
C GLY A 587 36.35 -12.35 5.71
N VAL A 588 36.28 -13.69 5.63
CA VAL A 588 37.19 -14.52 4.82
C VAL A 588 36.52 -14.82 3.49
N ARG A 589 37.25 -14.69 2.38
CA ARG A 589 36.72 -15.04 1.06
C ARG A 589 36.30 -16.50 1.07
N PHE A 590 35.02 -16.74 0.79
CA PHE A 590 34.52 -18.07 0.53
C PHE A 590 35.07 -18.56 -0.80
N ILE A 591 35.66 -19.73 -0.73
CA ILE A 591 36.06 -20.49 -1.89
C ILE A 591 35.14 -21.71 -1.82
N PRO A 592 34.19 -21.86 -2.75
CA PRO A 592 33.34 -23.04 -2.83
C PRO A 592 34.22 -24.27 -2.71
N ASN A 593 33.87 -25.19 -1.81
CA ASN A 593 34.76 -26.29 -1.44
C ASN A 593 35.17 -27.04 -2.73
N PRO A 594 36.46 -27.05 -3.11
CA PRO A 594 36.94 -27.64 -4.37
C PRO A 594 36.92 -29.18 -4.39
N ALA A 595 36.08 -29.82 -3.57
CA ALA A 595 35.96 -31.28 -3.50
C ALA A 595 35.27 -31.93 -4.73
N TYR A 596 35.06 -31.20 -5.83
CA TYR A 596 34.64 -31.75 -7.12
C TYR A 596 35.60 -31.52 -8.28
N THR A 597 36.87 -31.19 -7.99
CA THR A 597 37.99 -31.58 -8.85
C THR A 597 39.08 -32.19 -7.99
N THR A 598 38.88 -33.41 -7.50
CA THR A 598 40.01 -34.17 -6.96
C THR A 598 41.01 -34.36 -8.10
N THR A 599 42.24 -33.85 -8.00
CA THR A 599 43.28 -34.08 -9.03
C THR A 599 43.65 -35.56 -9.16
N SER A 600 43.11 -36.42 -8.30
CA SER A 600 43.27 -37.86 -8.34
C SER A 600 42.08 -38.64 -7.79
N GLU A 601 41.93 -39.89 -8.23
CA GLU A 601 40.92 -40.85 -7.78
C GLU A 601 41.59 -42.20 -7.49
N VAL A 602 41.15 -42.94 -6.47
CA VAL A 602 41.58 -44.34 -6.27
C VAL A 602 40.48 -45.25 -6.83
N VAL A 603 40.77 -45.94 -7.91
CA VAL A 603 39.80 -46.80 -8.61
C VAL A 603 39.99 -48.24 -8.15
N THR A 604 38.93 -48.87 -7.64
CA THR A 604 38.97 -50.24 -7.10
C THR A 604 38.00 -51.20 -7.81
N SER A 605 37.21 -50.69 -8.76
CA SER A 605 36.25 -51.44 -9.57
C SER A 605 35.98 -50.73 -10.90
N THR A 606 35.25 -51.39 -11.81
CA THR A 606 34.88 -50.82 -13.11
C THR A 606 34.18 -49.46 -12.97
N ASN A 607 34.59 -48.47 -13.78
CA ASN A 607 34.00 -47.13 -13.82
C ASN A 607 33.88 -46.58 -15.25
N VAL A 608 33.01 -45.58 -15.41
CA VAL A 608 32.84 -44.79 -16.63
C VAL A 608 33.20 -43.36 -16.29
N ILE A 609 34.21 -42.81 -16.97
CA ILE A 609 34.75 -41.48 -16.72
C ILE A 609 33.94 -40.47 -17.52
N ILE A 610 33.62 -39.33 -16.91
CA ILE A 610 32.85 -38.26 -17.57
C ILE A 610 33.74 -37.04 -17.90
N ALA A 611 33.31 -36.23 -18.87
CA ALA A 611 34.10 -35.11 -19.38
C ALA A 611 34.49 -34.07 -18.31
N SER A 612 33.65 -33.86 -17.27
CA SER A 612 33.94 -32.94 -16.16
C SER A 612 35.10 -33.40 -15.27
N GLU A 613 35.60 -34.63 -15.46
CA GLU A 613 36.74 -35.18 -14.72
C GLU A 613 38.08 -34.97 -15.43
N SER A 614 38.11 -34.19 -16.51
CA SER A 614 39.35 -33.87 -17.21
C SER A 614 40.38 -33.22 -16.27
N GLY A 615 41.63 -33.67 -16.34
CA GLY A 615 42.72 -33.26 -15.45
C GLY A 615 42.98 -34.20 -14.26
N LYS A 616 42.18 -35.26 -14.08
CA LYS A 616 42.33 -36.22 -12.97
C LYS A 616 43.40 -37.30 -13.23
N THR A 617 44.04 -37.75 -12.14
CA THR A 617 44.91 -38.94 -12.07
C THR A 617 44.22 -40.11 -11.36
N PHE A 618 43.89 -41.18 -12.08
CA PHE A 618 43.30 -42.40 -11.56
C PHE A 618 44.37 -43.40 -11.10
N TYR A 619 44.40 -43.68 -9.80
CA TYR A 619 45.23 -44.70 -9.16
C TYR A 619 44.50 -46.04 -9.14
N LEU A 620 44.90 -46.97 -10.00
CA LEU A 620 44.31 -48.30 -10.17
C LEU A 620 44.73 -49.23 -9.03
N ASN A 621 43.80 -49.60 -8.17
CA ASN A 621 44.11 -50.16 -6.86
C ASN A 621 43.27 -51.41 -6.49
N ALA A 622 43.14 -52.36 -7.41
CA ALA A 622 42.54 -53.66 -7.14
C ALA A 622 43.27 -54.79 -7.88
N ALA A 623 43.90 -55.70 -7.13
CA ALA A 623 44.58 -56.86 -7.71
C ALA A 623 43.65 -57.69 -8.64
N GLY A 624 42.34 -57.67 -8.42
CA GLY A 624 41.35 -58.33 -9.27
C GLY A 624 41.12 -57.73 -10.65
N GLY A 625 41.77 -56.61 -11.01
CA GLY A 625 41.58 -55.93 -12.29
C GLY A 625 40.18 -55.33 -12.46
N PHE A 626 40.01 -54.46 -13.46
CA PHE A 626 38.72 -53.89 -13.87
C PHE A 626 38.89 -53.05 -15.14
N THR A 627 37.77 -52.54 -15.67
CA THR A 627 37.74 -51.67 -16.85
C THR A 627 37.40 -50.22 -16.47
N SER A 628 38.17 -49.26 -16.96
CA SER A 628 37.83 -47.84 -16.94
C SER A 628 37.52 -47.36 -18.35
N THR A 629 36.31 -46.84 -18.55
CA THR A 629 35.83 -46.37 -19.87
C THR A 629 36.03 -44.87 -19.98
N LEU A 630 36.75 -44.41 -21.00
CA LEU A 630 36.91 -42.99 -21.31
C LEU A 630 35.58 -42.37 -21.78
N PRO A 631 35.37 -41.04 -21.61
CA PRO A 631 34.23 -40.35 -22.19
C PRO A 631 34.34 -40.28 -23.72
N ALA A 632 33.27 -39.83 -24.38
CA ALA A 632 33.33 -39.44 -25.79
C ALA A 632 34.42 -38.36 -25.98
N PRO A 633 35.25 -38.43 -27.04
CA PRO A 633 36.34 -37.49 -27.26
C PRO A 633 35.80 -36.06 -27.44
N ALA A 634 36.41 -35.10 -26.75
CA ALA A 634 36.16 -33.67 -26.89
C ALA A 634 37.49 -32.90 -26.76
N ILE A 635 37.62 -31.78 -27.45
CA ILE A 635 38.89 -31.04 -27.52
C ILE A 635 39.39 -30.63 -26.13
N GLY A 636 40.64 -30.96 -25.82
CA GLY A 636 41.32 -30.56 -24.58
C GLY A 636 41.06 -31.45 -23.36
N LEU A 637 40.26 -32.51 -23.49
CA LEU A 637 40.11 -33.49 -22.40
C LEU A 637 41.42 -34.24 -22.18
N ASN A 638 41.83 -34.42 -20.92
CA ASN A 638 43.03 -35.18 -20.57
C ASN A 638 42.86 -35.98 -19.27
N PHE A 639 43.51 -37.13 -19.17
CA PHE A 639 43.46 -38.01 -18.01
C PHE A 639 44.78 -38.76 -17.81
N LYS A 640 45.08 -39.15 -16.58
CA LYS A 640 46.23 -39.99 -16.23
C LYS A 640 45.80 -41.22 -15.45
N PHE A 641 46.39 -42.36 -15.73
CA PHE A 641 46.18 -43.62 -15.01
C PHE A 641 47.52 -44.14 -14.49
N ILE A 642 47.54 -44.62 -13.25
CA ILE A 642 48.73 -45.17 -12.60
C ILE A 642 48.36 -46.47 -11.89
N VAL A 643 49.10 -47.54 -12.13
CA VAL A 643 48.98 -48.79 -11.39
C VAL A 643 49.50 -48.59 -9.96
N SER A 644 48.59 -48.57 -8.98
CA SER A 644 48.92 -48.49 -7.55
C SER A 644 48.99 -49.85 -6.88
N THR A 645 48.20 -50.82 -7.36
CA THR A 645 48.32 -52.24 -6.99
C THR A 645 48.54 -53.07 -8.23
N ALA A 646 49.61 -53.87 -8.24
CA ALA A 646 49.94 -54.75 -9.37
C ALA A 646 48.75 -55.70 -9.67
N PRO A 647 48.26 -55.76 -10.92
CA PRO A 647 47.09 -56.55 -11.29
C PRO A 647 47.41 -58.05 -11.31
N ALA A 648 46.63 -58.87 -10.62
CA ALA A 648 46.56 -60.32 -10.87
C ALA A 648 45.60 -60.65 -12.03
N THR A 649 44.68 -59.73 -12.34
CA THR A 649 43.86 -59.68 -13.56
C THR A 649 43.96 -58.27 -14.14
N ALA A 650 43.96 -58.13 -15.47
CA ALA A 650 44.35 -56.88 -16.13
C ALA A 650 43.47 -55.69 -15.74
N TYR A 651 44.07 -54.50 -15.69
CA TYR A 651 43.29 -53.26 -15.80
C TYR A 651 43.17 -52.87 -17.27
N ILE A 652 41.98 -52.48 -17.69
CA ILE A 652 41.66 -52.16 -19.08
C ILE A 652 41.21 -50.71 -19.15
N ILE A 653 41.92 -49.87 -19.93
CA ILE A 653 41.45 -48.53 -20.28
C ILE A 653 40.90 -48.62 -21.71
N THR A 654 39.60 -48.34 -21.88
CA THR A 654 38.88 -48.51 -23.16
C THR A 654 38.22 -47.22 -23.60
N THR A 655 38.07 -47.02 -24.91
CA THR A 655 37.37 -45.87 -25.47
C THR A 655 35.86 -45.98 -25.25
N ASN A 656 35.15 -44.85 -25.36
CA ASN A 656 33.69 -44.88 -25.36
C ASN A 656 33.19 -45.63 -26.61
N GLY A 657 32.32 -46.62 -26.44
CA GLY A 657 31.68 -47.31 -27.56
C GLY A 657 32.53 -48.36 -28.28
N GLY A 658 33.77 -48.59 -27.87
CA GLY A 658 34.66 -49.58 -28.49
C GLY A 658 35.30 -49.08 -29.80
N ASP A 659 35.52 -47.77 -29.93
CA ASP A 659 36.03 -47.14 -31.14
C ASP A 659 37.55 -47.26 -31.24
N ASN A 660 38.04 -47.56 -32.45
CA ASN A 660 39.48 -47.70 -32.73
C ASN A 660 40.19 -46.34 -32.90
N ILE A 661 40.17 -45.52 -31.84
CA ILE A 661 40.59 -44.11 -31.83
C ILE A 661 41.70 -43.78 -30.83
N LEU A 662 42.33 -44.78 -30.19
CA LEU A 662 43.59 -44.59 -29.45
C LEU A 662 44.78 -44.57 -30.40
N GLN A 663 45.57 -43.49 -30.31
CA GLN A 663 46.77 -43.23 -31.11
C GLN A 663 47.91 -42.85 -30.18
N GLY A 664 49.14 -43.34 -30.38
CA GLY A 664 50.23 -42.99 -29.48
C GLY A 664 51.39 -43.96 -29.47
N THR A 665 52.06 -44.06 -28.32
CA THR A 665 53.17 -44.99 -28.10
C THR A 665 53.20 -45.49 -26.66
N TYR A 666 53.77 -46.67 -26.43
CA TYR A 666 54.18 -47.09 -25.10
C TYR A 666 55.67 -47.48 -25.08
N LEU A 667 56.30 -47.31 -23.91
CA LEU A 667 57.69 -47.68 -23.67
C LEU A 667 57.79 -48.69 -22.53
N ASP A 668 58.58 -49.74 -22.75
CA ASP A 668 58.90 -50.76 -21.75
C ASP A 668 60.28 -50.52 -21.10
N ILE A 669 60.57 -51.17 -19.97
CA ILE A 669 61.85 -51.17 -19.24
C ILE A 669 63.04 -51.61 -20.09
N ILE A 670 62.81 -52.44 -21.11
CA ILE A 670 63.85 -52.85 -22.06
C ILE A 670 64.18 -51.77 -23.10
N GLY A 671 63.48 -50.62 -23.07
CA GLY A 671 63.69 -49.49 -23.97
C GLY A 671 63.02 -49.64 -25.34
N GLU A 672 62.10 -50.59 -25.48
CA GLU A 672 61.33 -50.80 -26.71
C GLU A 672 60.17 -49.79 -26.77
N LEU A 673 60.23 -48.87 -27.75
CA LEU A 673 59.15 -47.93 -28.04
C LEU A 673 58.22 -48.53 -29.09
N VAL A 674 56.99 -48.83 -28.71
CA VAL A 674 55.99 -49.48 -29.57
C VAL A 674 54.88 -48.48 -29.92
N SER A 675 54.47 -48.46 -31.20
CA SER A 675 53.39 -47.59 -31.67
C SER A 675 52.01 -48.16 -31.33
N ILE A 676 51.12 -47.29 -30.87
CA ILE A 676 49.68 -47.53 -30.72
C ILE A 676 49.01 -46.84 -31.91
N ALA A 677 48.38 -47.61 -32.79
CA ALA A 677 47.74 -47.09 -33.99
C ALA A 677 46.33 -47.65 -34.11
N ALA A 678 45.32 -46.76 -34.04
CA ALA A 678 43.90 -47.08 -34.14
C ALA A 678 43.49 -48.31 -33.32
N GLN A 679 43.68 -48.23 -32.00
CA GLN A 679 43.28 -49.26 -31.04
C GLN A 679 42.07 -48.80 -30.22
N ASP A 680 41.40 -49.73 -29.55
CA ASP A 680 40.26 -49.45 -28.64
C ASP A 680 40.67 -49.59 -27.17
N THR A 681 41.58 -50.52 -26.85
CA THR A 681 41.98 -50.78 -25.46
C THR A 681 43.48 -50.70 -25.25
N LEU A 682 43.85 -50.21 -24.06
CA LEU A 682 45.16 -50.39 -23.47
C LEU A 682 45.02 -51.18 -22.17
N ASN A 683 45.79 -52.26 -22.07
CA ASN A 683 45.73 -53.19 -20.97
C ASN A 683 47.03 -53.13 -20.15
N PHE A 684 46.91 -52.88 -18.85
CA PHE A 684 47.95 -53.23 -17.89
C PHE A 684 47.84 -54.73 -17.62
N VAL A 685 48.75 -55.50 -18.23
CA VAL A 685 48.73 -56.97 -18.32
C VAL A 685 48.77 -57.64 -16.94
N ALA A 686 47.87 -58.60 -16.75
CA ALA A 686 47.78 -59.43 -15.56
C ALA A 686 49.11 -60.12 -15.22
N SER A 687 49.53 -60.02 -13.96
CA SER A 687 50.77 -60.58 -13.41
C SER A 687 52.08 -60.08 -14.04
N ALA A 688 52.02 -59.14 -14.99
CA ALA A 688 53.18 -58.55 -15.65
C ALA A 688 53.33 -57.05 -15.30
N SER A 689 52.25 -56.27 -15.32
CA SER A 689 52.33 -54.86 -14.93
C SER A 689 52.74 -54.69 -13.47
N LEU A 690 53.52 -53.65 -13.21
CA LEU A 690 54.04 -53.36 -11.88
C LEU A 690 53.47 -52.06 -11.34
N VAL A 691 53.59 -51.88 -10.02
CA VAL A 691 53.27 -50.60 -9.38
C VAL A 691 54.13 -49.48 -9.97
N GLY A 692 53.46 -48.44 -10.45
CA GLY A 692 54.05 -47.29 -11.14
C GLY A 692 53.96 -47.32 -12.66
N ASP A 693 53.46 -48.40 -13.27
CA ASP A 693 53.10 -48.39 -14.70
C ASP A 693 51.97 -47.36 -14.93
N SER A 694 52.00 -46.65 -16.06
CA SER A 694 51.13 -45.49 -16.26
C SER A 694 50.71 -45.25 -17.71
N LEU A 695 49.58 -44.56 -17.87
CA LEU A 695 49.03 -44.09 -19.15
C LEU A 695 48.60 -42.62 -18.99
N GLU A 696 48.97 -41.77 -19.93
CA GLU A 696 48.42 -40.43 -20.09
C GLU A 696 47.67 -40.36 -21.42
N VAL A 697 46.49 -39.75 -21.42
CA VAL A 697 45.64 -39.56 -22.61
C VAL A 697 45.20 -38.10 -22.74
N GLU A 698 45.13 -37.60 -23.96
CA GLU A 698 44.60 -36.27 -24.32
C GLU A 698 43.76 -36.37 -25.61
N SER A 699 42.66 -35.61 -25.72
CA SER A 699 41.80 -35.64 -26.91
C SER A 699 41.83 -34.33 -27.71
N ASP A 700 41.84 -34.46 -29.04
CA ASP A 700 41.62 -33.36 -29.98
C ASP A 700 40.13 -33.16 -30.35
N GLY A 701 39.23 -33.95 -29.75
CA GLY A 701 37.81 -33.98 -30.07
C GLY A 701 37.40 -35.03 -31.10
N THR A 702 38.34 -35.82 -31.64
CA THR A 702 38.06 -36.95 -32.55
C THR A 702 38.79 -38.22 -32.12
N SER A 703 40.04 -38.12 -31.66
CA SER A 703 40.86 -39.25 -31.21
C SER A 703 41.40 -39.03 -29.79
N TRP A 704 41.90 -40.11 -29.19
CA TRP A 704 42.64 -40.08 -27.92
C TRP A 704 44.13 -40.31 -28.23
N PHE A 705 44.95 -39.28 -28.00
CA PHE A 705 46.40 -39.36 -28.09
C PHE A 705 46.97 -39.82 -26.75
N CYS A 706 47.83 -40.83 -26.78
CA CYS A 706 48.26 -41.50 -25.56
C CYS A 706 49.79 -41.73 -25.49
N THR A 707 50.32 -41.68 -24.27
CA THR A 707 51.67 -42.14 -23.95
C THR A 707 51.61 -43.04 -22.74
N ALA A 708 52.19 -44.23 -22.82
CA ALA A 708 52.21 -45.17 -21.70
C ALA A 708 53.62 -45.68 -21.38
N PHE A 709 53.82 -46.09 -20.14
CA PHE A 709 55.10 -46.59 -19.63
C PHE A 709 54.88 -47.82 -18.78
N SER A 710 55.66 -48.86 -19.01
CA SER A 710 55.76 -50.03 -18.13
C SER A 710 57.18 -50.22 -17.61
N LYS A 711 57.27 -50.68 -16.37
CA LYS A 711 58.52 -51.05 -15.69
C LYS A 711 58.85 -52.54 -15.84
N ALA A 712 58.08 -53.30 -16.62
CA ALA A 712 58.27 -54.72 -16.86
C ALA A 712 58.07 -55.07 -18.34
N ASP A 713 58.94 -55.97 -18.83
CA ASP A 713 58.86 -56.50 -20.19
C ASP A 713 57.51 -57.18 -20.43
N GLY A 714 56.74 -56.66 -21.39
CA GLY A 714 55.39 -57.12 -21.71
C GLY A 714 54.31 -56.67 -20.72
N GLY A 715 54.57 -55.65 -19.90
CA GLY A 715 53.62 -55.14 -18.91
C GLY A 715 52.42 -54.36 -19.51
N ILE A 716 52.48 -53.99 -20.79
CA ILE A 716 51.38 -53.32 -21.50
C ILE A 716 51.06 -54.06 -22.81
N THR A 717 49.78 -54.23 -23.11
CA THR A 717 49.30 -54.63 -24.44
C THR A 717 48.20 -53.70 -24.93
N VAL A 718 48.00 -53.64 -26.24
CA VAL A 718 46.91 -52.90 -26.88
C VAL A 718 46.13 -53.82 -27.80
N SER A 719 44.82 -53.58 -27.96
CA SER A 719 43.99 -54.29 -28.93
C SER A 719 42.90 -53.41 -29.51
N ALA A 720 42.48 -53.79 -30.72
CA ALA A 720 41.44 -53.15 -31.51
C ALA A 720 40.09 -53.85 -31.41
#